data_AF-A0A2U8X2S2-F1
#
_entry.id   AF-A0A2U8X2S2-F1
#
_cell.length_a   1.000
_cell.length_b   1.000
_cell.length_c   1.000
_cell.angle_alpha   90.00
_cell.angle_beta   90.00
_cell.angle_gamma   90.00
#
_symmetry.space_group_name_H-M   'P 1'
#
loop_
_entity.id
_entity.type
_entity.pdbx_description
1 polymer ?
#
loop_
_entity_poly.entity_id
_entity_poly.type
_entity_poly.pdbx_seq_one_letter_code
_entity_poly.pdbx_strand_id
1 'polypeptide(L)'
;MAPRRRTGRNAGAAATLAVLLAAQAGLPAARAEGVAAAAPGAVATTPPPAITTIPDVPKDSSGKDATRAGIDVLPPGPDSFKPVTAVPDPADAPKPASTTEPAPVLPDSAPTQPASLPGNPAPAEAAPAPAEAAAPALPPPAPGDPVAEVVAARLADPNFTLIRRLNTKQREAMQAFYALGAFKSVWLTETGWSDAAKAVIARLQAAGEDGLDPLAYPIPLLDPPHAKPADRAEADLKLSAAAVLYARDARGGRIEPSRLSRFITPKLDLPSADAVLTRLTPAGAAAGGLLQAYNPGQPGYLALKAKLASLRAQQPNRAVPMVRLPKGPALKTGMRDPRVPLIRARFGLGGATDATAYDEGVATAVASFQRQRGMKASGVLDPATVAALAGPAPDRQEADLLANMERWRWLPADLGRTHVFVNIPEYNVRVIRDGRVLDEARVIVGKPDSPTPIFSGEMTYAVVNPSWTVPPSILKSQFLPGLARDPNYAARLGYQVVKRGNGIAIRQPPGERNALGFIKFMFPNDHAVYLHDTPNRSLFSRSERALSHGCVRVDDPFRFAQVVLGPRWPTERLKTLIGKGERTVMLPEKLPVHLAYFTLEADGSGPLRSLPDLYGINARVKVALGLSTEALPPEAGHKPKVAGSRPAATPPGHPGTAPRPHRDLAQQQQAAPRPSPRRPVATATEPEEPAVVQPAPDYFGETGAIRRGWW
;
A
#
# COMPACT_ATOMS: atom_id res chain seq x y z
N MET A 1 -1.09 12.90 -38.49
CA MET A 1 -0.57 11.52 -38.34
C MET A 1 -1.43 10.79 -37.32
N ALA A 2 -1.98 9.62 -37.67
CA ALA A 2 -2.87 8.84 -36.79
C ALA A 2 -2.08 7.82 -35.92
N PRO A 3 -2.59 7.42 -34.74
CA PRO A 3 -1.87 6.55 -33.82
C PRO A 3 -1.96 5.06 -34.20
N ARG A 4 -0.81 4.37 -34.23
CA ARG A 4 -0.77 2.90 -34.35
C ARG A 4 -1.15 2.23 -33.02
N ARG A 5 -2.23 1.45 -33.01
CA ARG A 5 -2.49 0.46 -31.95
C ARG A 5 -1.50 -0.71 -32.10
N ARG A 6 -0.96 -1.22 -30.98
CA ARG A 6 -0.32 -2.55 -30.91
C ARG A 6 -1.09 -3.41 -29.93
N THR A 7 -1.66 -4.50 -30.43
CA THR A 7 -2.29 -5.57 -29.65
C THR A 7 -1.24 -6.63 -29.31
N GLY A 8 -1.05 -6.92 -28.02
CA GLY A 8 -0.23 -8.04 -27.55
C GLY A 8 -1.12 -9.21 -27.16
N ARG A 9 -1.04 -10.34 -27.87
CA ARG A 9 -1.77 -11.58 -27.56
C ARG A 9 -1.04 -12.36 -26.47
N ASN A 10 -1.71 -12.67 -25.36
CA ASN A 10 -1.37 -13.81 -24.51
C ASN A 10 -2.07 -15.06 -25.06
N ALA A 11 -1.43 -15.73 -26.02
CA ALA A 11 -1.84 -17.05 -26.49
C ALA A 11 -0.69 -18.03 -26.18
N GLY A 12 -0.75 -18.67 -25.01
CA GLY A 12 0.34 -19.53 -24.53
C GLY A 12 0.02 -20.50 -23.38
N ALA A 13 -1.15 -20.39 -22.73
CA ALA A 13 -1.54 -21.27 -21.63
C ALA A 13 -2.51 -22.40 -22.03
N ALA A 14 -3.21 -22.27 -23.16
CA ALA A 14 -4.25 -23.22 -23.56
C ALA A 14 -3.72 -24.53 -24.18
N ALA A 15 -2.53 -24.51 -24.79
CA ALA A 15 -1.97 -25.67 -25.49
C ALA A 15 -1.44 -26.76 -24.54
N THR A 16 -0.96 -26.38 -23.35
CA THR A 16 -0.33 -27.31 -22.40
C THR A 16 -1.34 -28.16 -21.62
N LEU A 17 -2.60 -27.70 -21.52
CA LEU A 17 -3.62 -28.36 -20.69
C LEU A 17 -4.23 -29.60 -21.37
N ALA A 18 -4.31 -29.62 -22.71
CA ALA A 18 -4.87 -30.75 -23.46
C ALA A 18 -4.00 -32.02 -23.40
N VAL A 19 -2.69 -31.88 -23.18
CA VAL A 19 -1.72 -32.99 -23.21
C VAL A 19 -1.70 -33.76 -21.88
N LEU A 20 -1.96 -33.12 -20.73
CA LEU A 20 -1.90 -33.79 -19.42
C LEU A 20 -3.13 -34.62 -19.05
N LEU A 21 -4.31 -34.38 -19.65
CA LEU A 21 -5.53 -35.16 -19.35
C LEU A 21 -5.74 -36.39 -20.24
N ALA A 22 -4.94 -36.58 -21.30
CA ALA A 22 -5.10 -37.70 -22.23
C ALA A 22 -4.25 -38.95 -21.89
N ALA A 23 -3.33 -38.85 -20.93
CA ALA A 23 -2.30 -39.87 -20.67
C ALA A 23 -2.65 -40.90 -19.58
N GLN A 24 -3.94 -41.24 -19.40
CA GLN A 24 -4.39 -42.28 -18.46
C GLN A 24 -5.23 -43.38 -19.14
N ALA A 25 -4.62 -44.09 -20.09
CA ALA A 25 -5.09 -45.40 -20.55
C ALA A 25 -3.96 -46.21 -21.22
N GLY A 26 -3.50 -47.30 -20.57
CA GLY A 26 -2.86 -48.43 -21.27
C GLY A 26 -1.41 -48.84 -20.92
N LEU A 27 -1.27 -49.70 -19.89
CA LEU A 27 -0.30 -50.84 -19.81
C LEU A 27 1.23 -50.53 -19.73
N PRO A 28 2.11 -51.50 -19.36
CA PRO A 28 2.08 -52.25 -18.10
C PRO A 28 3.45 -52.38 -17.38
N ALA A 29 3.38 -52.91 -16.16
CA ALA A 29 4.42 -53.34 -15.20
C ALA A 29 5.91 -53.53 -15.61
N ALA A 30 6.80 -53.04 -14.74
CA ALA A 30 8.09 -53.69 -14.42
C ALA A 30 8.40 -53.63 -12.91
N ARG A 31 8.83 -54.78 -12.36
CA ARG A 31 9.46 -55.00 -11.03
C ARG A 31 10.88 -54.39 -10.99
N ALA A 32 11.61 -54.30 -9.87
CA ALA A 32 11.37 -54.27 -8.40
C ALA A 32 12.72 -53.95 -7.71
N GLU A 33 12.80 -54.10 -6.37
CA GLU A 33 13.89 -53.74 -5.43
C GLU A 33 13.71 -52.33 -4.84
N GLY A 34 13.62 -52.10 -3.53
CA GLY A 34 14.13 -52.83 -2.36
C GLY A 34 15.06 -51.86 -1.59
N VAL A 35 15.08 -51.75 -0.26
CA VAL A 35 14.50 -52.54 0.83
C VAL A 35 14.22 -51.65 2.07
N ALA A 36 12.99 -51.76 2.57
CA ALA A 36 12.52 -51.67 3.97
C ALA A 36 12.75 -50.42 4.87
N ALA A 37 11.82 -50.30 5.83
CA ALA A 37 11.74 -49.29 6.87
C ALA A 37 12.06 -49.86 8.26
N ALA A 38 12.34 -48.99 9.23
CA ALA A 38 12.22 -49.28 10.66
C ALA A 38 11.87 -48.02 11.47
N ALA A 39 11.06 -48.20 12.50
CA ALA A 39 10.71 -47.24 13.55
C ALA A 39 10.37 -48.04 14.83
N PRO A 40 10.17 -47.44 16.02
CA PRO A 40 10.73 -46.21 16.60
C PRO A 40 11.48 -46.48 17.94
N GLY A 41 12.13 -45.49 18.57
CA GLY A 41 12.80 -45.67 19.87
C GLY A 41 13.18 -44.38 20.62
N ALA A 42 12.95 -44.35 21.93
CA ALA A 42 12.85 -43.19 22.83
C ALA A 42 14.13 -42.36 23.16
N VAL A 43 13.90 -41.05 23.35
CA VAL A 43 14.40 -40.12 24.40
C VAL A 43 15.85 -40.24 24.93
N ALA A 44 16.64 -39.18 24.73
CA ALA A 44 17.58 -38.63 25.73
C ALA A 44 17.85 -37.13 25.50
N THR A 45 18.01 -36.34 26.56
CA THR A 45 18.22 -34.88 26.55
C THR A 45 19.62 -34.47 27.02
N THR A 46 20.32 -33.59 26.29
CA THR A 46 21.53 -32.88 26.76
C THR A 46 21.72 -31.50 26.07
N PRO A 47 22.46 -30.55 26.68
CA PRO A 47 22.31 -29.09 26.46
C PRO A 47 23.28 -28.45 25.42
N PRO A 48 23.09 -27.16 25.05
CA PRO A 48 23.90 -26.47 24.03
C PRO A 48 25.28 -25.96 24.53
N PRO A 49 26.24 -25.72 23.60
CA PRO A 49 27.59 -25.26 23.94
C PRO A 49 27.69 -23.77 24.32
N ALA A 50 28.70 -23.45 25.11
CA ALA A 50 28.85 -22.17 25.81
C ALA A 50 29.61 -21.08 25.01
N ILE A 51 29.32 -19.83 25.38
CA ILE A 51 30.06 -18.62 24.98
C ILE A 51 31.32 -18.50 25.86
N THR A 52 32.47 -18.14 25.27
CA THR A 52 33.72 -17.90 26.01
C THR A 52 33.97 -16.41 26.19
N THR A 53 34.19 -15.98 27.43
CA THR A 53 34.50 -14.59 27.81
C THR A 53 35.99 -14.35 27.99
N ILE A 54 36.40 -13.09 27.82
CA ILE A 54 37.76 -12.57 28.08
C ILE A 54 37.95 -12.42 29.62
N PRO A 55 39.15 -12.67 30.19
CA PRO A 55 39.36 -12.68 31.64
C PRO A 55 39.74 -11.32 32.26
N ASP A 56 39.30 -11.11 33.50
CA ASP A 56 39.78 -10.06 34.43
C ASP A 56 40.80 -10.63 35.43
N VAL A 57 41.77 -9.79 35.86
CA VAL A 57 42.68 -10.02 36.99
C VAL A 57 43.01 -8.64 37.64
N PRO A 58 43.43 -8.53 38.92
CA PRO A 58 42.52 -8.20 40.02
C PRO A 58 42.83 -6.85 40.71
N LYS A 59 41.97 -6.49 41.69
CA LYS A 59 42.12 -5.30 42.55
C LYS A 59 43.31 -5.42 43.52
N ASP A 60 43.92 -4.29 43.92
CA ASP A 60 43.85 -3.91 45.34
C ASP A 60 44.03 -2.41 45.70
N SER A 61 43.37 -2.04 46.81
CA SER A 61 43.59 -0.96 47.80
C SER A 61 44.04 0.49 47.47
N SER A 62 43.23 1.43 48.01
CA SER A 62 43.63 2.67 48.76
C SER A 62 43.98 3.98 48.02
N GLY A 63 43.66 5.12 48.66
CA GLY A 63 44.44 6.37 48.49
C GLY A 63 43.73 7.67 48.06
N LYS A 64 43.28 8.44 49.06
CA LYS A 64 42.97 9.89 49.13
C LYS A 64 43.48 10.89 48.04
N ASP A 65 42.64 11.92 47.86
CA ASP A 65 42.92 13.38 47.75
C ASP A 65 43.74 14.01 46.58
N ALA A 66 43.16 15.14 46.11
CA ALA A 66 43.80 16.41 45.72
C ALA A 66 44.44 16.65 44.31
N THR A 67 43.85 17.65 43.64
CA THR A 67 44.48 18.79 42.92
C THR A 67 45.39 18.63 41.68
N ARG A 68 44.88 19.22 40.58
CA ARG A 68 45.45 20.38 39.82
C ARG A 68 46.69 20.18 38.92
N ALA A 69 46.50 20.62 37.66
CA ALA A 69 47.49 20.90 36.59
C ALA A 69 48.26 19.68 36.05
N GLY A 70 48.65 19.63 34.77
CA GLY A 70 48.36 20.52 33.64
C GLY A 70 49.41 20.31 32.53
N ILE A 71 49.11 20.75 31.30
CA ILE A 71 50.09 21.02 30.21
C ILE A 71 50.86 19.75 29.72
N ASP A 72 50.76 19.30 28.47
CA ASP A 72 51.35 20.04 27.34
C ASP A 72 50.82 19.64 25.95
N VAL A 73 51.15 20.45 24.96
CA VAL A 73 50.82 20.30 23.53
C VAL A 73 52.12 20.46 22.72
N LEU A 74 52.40 19.59 21.74
CA LEU A 74 52.89 19.93 20.37
C LEU A 74 53.17 18.65 19.52
N PRO A 75 53.39 18.76 18.19
CA PRO A 75 53.17 17.67 17.21
C PRO A 75 54.46 17.10 16.59
N PRO A 76 54.36 16.12 15.67
CA PRO A 76 55.42 15.83 14.70
C PRO A 76 55.36 16.77 13.47
N GLY A 77 56.53 17.27 13.07
CA GLY A 77 56.78 18.01 11.82
C GLY A 77 57.09 17.09 10.61
N PRO A 78 57.56 17.67 9.49
CA PRO A 78 57.48 17.05 8.15
C PRO A 78 58.82 16.47 7.61
N ASP A 79 58.84 16.25 6.29
CA ASP A 79 59.97 15.88 5.40
C ASP A 79 60.29 14.39 5.21
N SER A 80 60.81 13.92 4.06
CA SER A 80 60.69 14.32 2.64
C SER A 80 61.26 13.20 1.71
N PHE A 81 60.85 13.15 0.42
CA PHE A 81 61.61 12.80 -0.81
C PHE A 81 62.87 11.83 -0.75
N LYS A 82 63.15 10.86 -1.65
CA LYS A 82 62.74 10.52 -3.05
C LYS A 82 63.34 9.13 -3.53
N PRO A 83 63.61 8.83 -4.82
CA PRO A 83 62.95 7.78 -5.65
C PRO A 83 63.84 6.58 -6.06
N VAL A 84 63.44 5.73 -7.04
CA VAL A 84 64.26 5.28 -8.21
C VAL A 84 63.45 4.42 -9.24
N THR A 85 63.55 4.80 -10.54
CA THR A 85 63.35 4.11 -11.87
C THR A 85 62.26 3.02 -12.09
N ALA A 86 61.48 2.89 -13.19
CA ALA A 86 61.48 3.32 -14.63
C ALA A 86 61.52 2.08 -15.58
N VAL A 87 60.46 1.81 -16.38
CA VAL A 87 60.34 2.02 -17.87
C VAL A 87 60.33 0.65 -18.63
N PRO A 88 59.73 0.44 -19.84
CA PRO A 88 59.15 1.37 -20.84
C PRO A 88 57.69 1.11 -21.35
N ASP A 89 57.14 2.12 -22.04
CA ASP A 89 56.08 2.03 -23.07
C ASP A 89 56.69 1.70 -24.47
N PRO A 90 55.88 1.42 -25.50
CA PRO A 90 55.99 2.32 -26.65
C PRO A 90 54.63 2.82 -27.16
N ALA A 91 54.57 4.14 -27.37
CA ALA A 91 53.51 4.76 -28.17
C ALA A 91 53.86 4.71 -29.65
N ASP A 92 52.85 4.71 -30.51
CA ASP A 92 52.83 5.70 -31.58
C ASP A 92 51.39 6.07 -31.98
N ALA A 93 51.20 7.33 -32.39
CA ALA A 93 49.94 7.88 -32.87
C ALA A 93 50.22 8.78 -34.08
N PRO A 94 49.23 9.04 -34.97
CA PRO A 94 48.79 10.43 -35.03
C PRO A 94 47.32 10.67 -35.40
N LYS A 95 46.93 11.93 -35.23
CA LYS A 95 45.70 12.63 -35.67
C LYS A 95 46.09 14.13 -35.80
N PRO A 96 45.28 15.05 -36.37
CA PRO A 96 44.28 14.98 -37.46
C PRO A 96 44.60 15.97 -38.62
N ALA A 97 43.79 15.98 -39.69
CA ALA A 97 43.60 17.16 -40.56
C ALA A 97 42.22 17.15 -41.26
N SER A 98 41.71 18.32 -41.63
CA SER A 98 40.38 18.55 -42.22
C SER A 98 40.45 18.84 -43.72
N THR A 99 39.46 18.41 -44.53
CA THR A 99 38.87 19.19 -45.65
C THR A 99 37.65 18.51 -46.33
N THR A 100 36.65 19.35 -46.64
CA THR A 100 35.81 19.51 -47.86
C THR A 100 35.27 18.34 -48.72
N GLU A 101 34.02 18.54 -49.19
CA GLU A 101 33.22 17.90 -50.27
C GLU A 101 33.94 17.67 -51.64
N PRO A 102 33.42 16.82 -52.59
CA PRO A 102 32.08 16.96 -53.23
C PRO A 102 31.33 15.66 -53.69
N ALA A 103 30.21 15.85 -54.40
CA ALA A 103 29.24 14.82 -54.87
C ALA A 103 29.23 14.57 -56.41
N PRO A 104 28.43 13.59 -56.89
CA PRO A 104 27.68 13.65 -58.16
C PRO A 104 26.16 13.38 -57.95
N VAL A 105 25.16 14.20 -58.37
CA VAL A 105 24.73 14.71 -59.71
C VAL A 105 23.94 13.64 -60.52
N LEU A 106 22.59 13.53 -60.40
CA LEU A 106 21.46 14.28 -61.05
C LEU A 106 20.92 13.56 -62.33
N PRO A 107 19.75 13.92 -62.93
CA PRO A 107 18.74 14.98 -62.62
C PRO A 107 17.32 14.38 -62.32
N ASP A 108 16.13 15.01 -62.42
CA ASP A 108 15.62 16.36 -62.78
C ASP A 108 14.18 16.61 -62.21
N SER A 109 13.60 17.79 -62.51
CA SER A 109 12.18 18.15 -62.67
C SER A 109 11.25 18.34 -61.45
N ALA A 110 10.94 19.61 -61.22
CA ALA A 110 9.85 20.15 -60.40
C ALA A 110 8.73 20.72 -61.32
N PRO A 111 7.83 21.62 -60.88
CA PRO A 111 6.75 21.42 -59.90
C PRO A 111 5.36 21.84 -60.44
N THR A 112 4.24 21.35 -59.88
CA THR A 112 2.97 22.13 -59.90
C THR A 112 1.95 21.80 -58.80
N GLN A 113 1.34 22.85 -58.30
CA GLN A 113 0.05 22.97 -57.58
C GLN A 113 -0.51 24.35 -58.02
N PRO A 114 -1.78 24.75 -57.78
CA PRO A 114 -2.97 23.99 -57.36
C PRO A 114 -4.25 24.35 -58.18
N ALA A 115 -5.41 23.71 -57.90
CA ALA A 115 -6.75 24.35 -57.89
C ALA A 115 -7.91 23.41 -57.46
N SER A 116 -8.93 23.99 -56.83
CA SER A 116 -10.25 23.45 -56.42
C SER A 116 -11.37 23.97 -57.37
N LEU A 117 -12.60 23.47 -57.53
CA LEU A 117 -13.52 22.40 -57.02
C LEU A 117 -14.79 22.48 -57.95
N PRO A 118 -16.00 21.89 -57.71
CA PRO A 118 -16.48 20.70 -56.97
C PRO A 118 -17.35 19.75 -57.85
N GLY A 119 -17.93 18.68 -57.27
CA GLY A 119 -19.06 17.94 -57.88
C GLY A 119 -19.37 16.59 -57.22
N ASN A 120 -20.63 16.36 -56.81
CA ASN A 120 -21.07 15.17 -56.06
C ASN A 120 -22.13 14.38 -56.86
N PRO A 121 -22.19 13.04 -56.72
CA PRO A 121 -23.51 12.38 -56.65
C PRO A 121 -23.64 11.40 -55.47
N ALA A 122 -24.89 10.98 -55.22
CA ALA A 122 -25.36 10.30 -54.02
C ALA A 122 -25.25 8.74 -54.10
N PRO A 123 -25.65 7.98 -53.06
CA PRO A 123 -25.00 6.70 -52.71
C PRO A 123 -25.67 5.43 -53.25
N ALA A 124 -24.88 4.35 -53.35
CA ALA A 124 -25.35 2.97 -53.54
C ALA A 124 -25.37 2.21 -52.20
N GLU A 125 -26.24 1.20 -52.09
CA GLU A 125 -26.54 0.45 -50.86
C GLU A 125 -25.34 -0.26 -50.22
N ALA A 126 -25.31 -0.26 -48.89
CA ALA A 126 -24.36 -1.02 -48.10
C ALA A 126 -24.88 -2.45 -47.84
N ALA A 127 -24.12 -3.46 -48.26
CA ALA A 127 -24.31 -4.83 -47.83
C ALA A 127 -24.10 -4.96 -46.30
N PRO A 128 -24.84 -5.86 -45.60
CA PRO A 128 -24.75 -5.97 -44.15
C PRO A 128 -23.36 -6.49 -43.70
N ALA A 129 -22.86 -5.91 -42.61
CA ALA A 129 -21.60 -6.32 -42.01
C ALA A 129 -21.67 -7.76 -41.44
N PRO A 130 -20.54 -8.49 -41.35
CA PRO A 130 -20.51 -9.80 -40.73
C PRO A 130 -21.00 -9.74 -39.29
N ALA A 131 -21.84 -10.71 -38.90
CA ALA A 131 -22.39 -10.79 -37.56
C ALA A 131 -21.28 -10.83 -36.50
N GLU A 132 -21.49 -10.07 -35.42
CA GLU A 132 -20.64 -10.07 -34.24
C GLU A 132 -20.56 -11.49 -33.68
N ALA A 133 -19.35 -12.07 -33.67
CA ALA A 133 -19.15 -13.45 -33.23
C ALA A 133 -19.53 -13.58 -31.76
N ALA A 134 -20.63 -14.28 -31.49
CA ALA A 134 -21.12 -14.53 -30.15
C ALA A 134 -20.00 -15.11 -29.27
N ALA A 135 -19.94 -14.66 -28.01
CA ALA A 135 -19.02 -15.25 -27.04
C ALA A 135 -19.24 -16.77 -26.99
N PRO A 136 -18.16 -17.59 -26.97
CA PRO A 136 -18.30 -19.04 -27.00
C PRO A 136 -19.19 -19.50 -25.85
N ALA A 137 -20.25 -20.25 -26.18
CA ALA A 137 -21.15 -20.80 -25.19
C ALA A 137 -20.36 -21.67 -24.20
N LEU A 138 -20.66 -21.53 -22.90
CA LEU A 138 -20.03 -22.36 -21.88
C LEU A 138 -20.35 -23.84 -22.18
N PRO A 139 -19.37 -24.76 -22.02
CA PRO A 139 -19.61 -26.19 -22.21
C PRO A 139 -20.75 -26.67 -21.28
N PRO A 140 -21.57 -27.64 -21.72
CA PRO A 140 -22.66 -28.16 -20.91
C PRO A 140 -22.14 -28.89 -19.65
N PRO A 141 -22.98 -29.03 -18.59
CA PRO A 141 -22.66 -29.88 -17.46
C PRO A 141 -22.45 -31.34 -17.89
N ALA A 142 -21.66 -32.08 -17.10
CA ALA A 142 -21.39 -33.49 -17.34
C ALA A 142 -22.71 -34.31 -17.42
N PRO A 143 -23.01 -34.95 -18.57
CA PRO A 143 -24.29 -35.65 -18.75
C PRO A 143 -24.51 -36.75 -17.70
N GLY A 144 -25.64 -36.69 -17.00
CA GLY A 144 -26.00 -37.68 -15.98
C GLY A 144 -25.37 -37.48 -14.60
N ASP A 145 -24.65 -36.38 -14.37
CA ASP A 145 -24.18 -35.97 -13.03
C ASP A 145 -25.15 -34.94 -12.41
N PRO A 146 -26.05 -35.34 -11.48
CA PRO A 146 -27.04 -34.45 -10.89
C PRO A 146 -26.41 -33.41 -9.95
N VAL A 147 -25.15 -33.56 -9.54
CA VAL A 147 -24.42 -32.50 -8.82
C VAL A 147 -23.97 -31.45 -9.82
N ALA A 148 -23.38 -31.86 -10.95
CA ALA A 148 -22.88 -30.94 -11.98
C ALA A 148 -24.01 -30.10 -12.61
N GLU A 149 -25.19 -30.69 -12.85
CA GLU A 149 -26.37 -29.96 -13.33
C GLU A 149 -26.82 -28.87 -12.33
N VAL A 150 -26.86 -29.18 -11.04
CA VAL A 150 -27.19 -28.18 -10.01
C VAL A 150 -26.11 -27.11 -9.90
N VAL A 151 -24.82 -27.48 -9.94
CA VAL A 151 -23.70 -26.52 -9.92
C VAL A 151 -23.80 -25.55 -11.10
N ALA A 152 -24.06 -26.05 -12.31
CA ALA A 152 -24.27 -25.23 -13.51
C ALA A 152 -25.46 -24.27 -13.37
N ALA A 153 -26.63 -24.80 -12.94
CA ALA A 153 -27.83 -23.99 -12.74
C ALA A 153 -27.65 -22.90 -11.68
N ARG A 154 -26.96 -23.21 -10.57
CA ARG A 154 -26.66 -22.24 -9.50
C ARG A 154 -25.69 -21.15 -9.94
N LEU A 155 -24.67 -21.49 -10.73
CA LEU A 155 -23.72 -20.49 -11.23
C LEU A 155 -24.29 -19.63 -12.37
N ALA A 156 -25.31 -20.13 -13.10
CA ALA A 156 -26.04 -19.38 -14.11
C ALA A 156 -27.11 -18.43 -13.55
N ASP A 157 -27.67 -18.70 -12.35
CA ASP A 157 -28.65 -17.83 -11.70
C ASP A 157 -28.00 -16.53 -11.15
N PRO A 158 -28.30 -15.35 -11.70
CA PRO A 158 -27.71 -14.09 -11.24
C PRO A 158 -28.15 -13.70 -9.82
N ASN A 159 -29.24 -14.27 -9.30
CA ASN A 159 -29.73 -14.03 -7.95
C ASN A 159 -29.05 -14.93 -6.91
N PHE A 160 -28.45 -16.05 -7.34
CA PHE A 160 -27.79 -16.99 -6.45
C PHE A 160 -26.55 -16.34 -5.81
N THR A 161 -26.65 -16.09 -4.51
CA THR A 161 -25.63 -15.36 -3.75
C THR A 161 -24.90 -16.29 -2.80
N LEU A 162 -23.72 -16.79 -3.21
CA LEU A 162 -22.85 -17.61 -2.37
C LEU A 162 -22.35 -16.85 -1.14
N ILE A 163 -21.56 -15.80 -1.35
CA ILE A 163 -21.11 -14.89 -0.28
C ILE A 163 -21.22 -13.46 -0.80
N ARG A 164 -21.98 -12.60 -0.09
CA ARG A 164 -22.27 -11.21 -0.49
C ARG A 164 -21.04 -10.32 -0.73
N ARG A 165 -19.87 -10.72 -0.24
CA ARG A 165 -18.59 -10.00 -0.41
C ARG A 165 -17.87 -10.34 -1.73
N LEU A 166 -18.30 -11.37 -2.47
CA LEU A 166 -17.81 -11.66 -3.81
C LEU A 166 -18.61 -10.87 -4.85
N ASN A 167 -17.90 -10.06 -5.63
CA ASN A 167 -18.49 -9.25 -6.71
C ASN A 167 -18.78 -10.10 -7.97
N THR A 168 -19.45 -9.52 -8.95
CA THR A 168 -19.84 -10.21 -10.19
C THR A 168 -18.64 -10.82 -10.92
N LYS A 169 -17.52 -10.09 -11.05
CA LYS A 169 -16.28 -10.60 -11.69
C LYS A 169 -15.72 -11.86 -11.02
N GLN A 170 -15.82 -11.96 -9.70
CA GLN A 170 -15.39 -13.17 -8.99
C GLN A 170 -16.37 -14.34 -9.21
N ARG A 171 -17.69 -14.07 -9.34
CA ARG A 171 -18.67 -15.11 -9.70
C ARG A 171 -18.49 -15.60 -11.15
N GLU A 172 -18.29 -14.69 -12.09
CA GLU A 172 -17.98 -15.00 -13.50
C GLU A 172 -16.70 -15.85 -13.61
N ALA A 173 -15.65 -15.49 -12.85
CA ALA A 173 -14.40 -16.27 -12.79
C ALA A 173 -14.60 -17.67 -12.18
N MET A 174 -15.43 -17.80 -11.12
CA MET A 174 -15.83 -19.12 -10.60
C MET A 174 -16.58 -19.93 -11.67
N GLN A 175 -17.55 -19.32 -12.35
CA GLN A 175 -18.32 -19.99 -13.40
C GLN A 175 -17.44 -20.47 -14.55
N ALA A 176 -16.49 -19.65 -15.01
CA ALA A 176 -15.52 -20.04 -16.02
C ALA A 176 -14.65 -21.22 -15.57
N PHE A 177 -14.20 -21.23 -14.31
CA PHE A 177 -13.43 -22.35 -13.74
C PHE A 177 -14.24 -23.65 -13.70
N TYR A 178 -15.46 -23.63 -13.17
CA TYR A 178 -16.31 -24.83 -13.11
C TYR A 178 -16.69 -25.35 -14.51
N ALA A 179 -16.92 -24.46 -15.47
CA ALA A 179 -17.22 -24.84 -16.84
C ALA A 179 -16.08 -25.66 -17.49
N LEU A 180 -14.81 -25.35 -17.21
CA LEU A 180 -13.66 -26.15 -17.68
C LEU A 180 -13.70 -27.60 -17.16
N GLY A 181 -14.31 -27.83 -15.99
CA GLY A 181 -14.51 -29.16 -15.40
C GLY A 181 -15.86 -29.80 -15.73
N ALA A 182 -16.61 -29.29 -16.71
CA ALA A 182 -18.00 -29.66 -17.00
C ALA A 182 -18.92 -29.61 -15.75
N PHE A 183 -18.68 -28.62 -14.89
CA PHE A 183 -19.38 -28.34 -13.63
C PHE A 183 -19.31 -29.43 -12.54
N LYS A 184 -18.46 -30.45 -12.69
CA LYS A 184 -18.21 -31.46 -11.64
C LYS A 184 -17.74 -30.84 -10.32
N SER A 185 -18.09 -31.46 -9.20
CA SER A 185 -17.61 -31.05 -7.88
C SER A 185 -16.09 -31.16 -7.77
N VAL A 186 -15.44 -30.14 -7.21
CA VAL A 186 -13.97 -30.06 -7.12
C VAL A 186 -13.42 -30.32 -5.73
N TRP A 187 -14.27 -30.32 -4.70
CA TRP A 187 -13.93 -30.57 -3.30
C TRP A 187 -14.47 -31.91 -2.79
N LEU A 188 -15.40 -32.54 -3.52
CA LEU A 188 -16.04 -33.80 -3.14
C LEU A 188 -15.57 -34.95 -4.03
N THR A 189 -15.29 -36.08 -3.40
CA THR A 189 -15.13 -37.41 -4.00
C THR A 189 -16.43 -38.22 -3.79
N GLU A 190 -16.45 -39.48 -4.22
CA GLU A 190 -17.55 -40.40 -3.94
C GLU A 190 -17.73 -40.68 -2.44
N THR A 191 -16.62 -40.76 -1.70
CA THR A 191 -16.58 -41.13 -0.27
C THR A 191 -16.60 -39.92 0.68
N GLY A 192 -16.34 -38.70 0.20
CA GLY A 192 -16.51 -37.48 0.98
C GLY A 192 -15.62 -36.32 0.56
N TRP A 193 -15.17 -35.52 1.53
CA TRP A 193 -14.27 -34.40 1.26
C TRP A 193 -12.91 -34.88 0.73
N SER A 194 -12.42 -34.27 -0.34
CA SER A 194 -11.06 -34.49 -0.83
C SER A 194 -10.00 -33.98 0.16
N ASP A 195 -8.75 -34.43 0.05
CA ASP A 195 -7.70 -33.95 0.95
C ASP A 195 -7.37 -32.46 0.75
N ALA A 196 -7.56 -31.95 -0.47
CA ALA A 196 -7.54 -30.52 -0.75
C ALA A 196 -8.66 -29.78 0.00
N ALA A 197 -9.88 -30.33 0.02
CA ALA A 197 -11.00 -29.77 0.76
C ALA A 197 -10.73 -29.75 2.27
N LYS A 198 -10.27 -30.87 2.84
CA LYS A 198 -9.90 -30.96 4.28
C LYS A 198 -8.82 -29.92 4.64
N ALA A 199 -7.77 -29.80 3.83
CA ALA A 199 -6.67 -28.85 4.07
C ALA A 199 -7.12 -27.39 3.93
N VAL A 200 -8.00 -27.07 2.98
CA VAL A 200 -8.62 -25.74 2.84
C VAL A 200 -9.53 -25.45 4.04
N ILE A 201 -10.42 -26.37 4.43
CA ILE A 201 -11.30 -26.22 5.59
C ILE A 201 -10.49 -25.92 6.86
N ALA A 202 -9.43 -26.69 7.12
CA ALA A 202 -8.54 -26.46 8.27
C ALA A 202 -7.90 -25.06 8.25
N ARG A 203 -7.45 -24.58 7.08
CA ARG A 203 -6.89 -23.22 6.93
C ARG A 203 -7.94 -22.12 7.14
N LEU A 204 -9.18 -22.33 6.69
CA LEU A 204 -10.28 -21.39 6.91
C LEU A 204 -10.68 -21.31 8.38
N GLN A 205 -10.70 -22.45 9.10
CA GLN A 205 -10.88 -22.47 10.57
C GLN A 205 -9.76 -21.71 11.28
N ALA A 206 -8.52 -21.91 10.84
CA ALA A 206 -7.33 -21.27 11.39
C ALA A 206 -7.12 -19.80 10.95
N ALA A 207 -8.00 -19.23 10.11
CA ALA A 207 -7.84 -17.87 9.55
C ALA A 207 -7.65 -16.76 10.60
N GLY A 208 -8.08 -17.00 11.85
CA GLY A 208 -7.81 -16.11 12.98
C GLY A 208 -6.31 -15.87 13.21
N GLU A 209 -5.46 -16.87 12.99
CA GLU A 209 -3.98 -16.75 13.09
C GLU A 209 -3.41 -15.71 12.12
N ASP A 210 -4.10 -15.45 11.00
CA ASP A 210 -3.69 -14.46 9.99
C ASP A 210 -4.20 -13.06 10.33
N GLY A 211 -4.91 -12.87 11.45
CA GLY A 211 -5.63 -11.63 11.72
C GLY A 211 -6.81 -11.39 10.77
N LEU A 212 -7.32 -12.47 10.17
CA LEU A 212 -8.62 -12.51 9.49
C LEU A 212 -9.71 -12.94 10.49
N ASP A 213 -10.97 -12.84 10.08
CA ASP A 213 -12.11 -13.33 10.88
C ASP A 213 -12.57 -14.68 10.30
N PRO A 214 -12.44 -15.82 11.02
CA PRO A 214 -12.92 -17.12 10.55
C PRO A 214 -14.39 -17.12 10.13
N LEU A 215 -15.26 -16.30 10.75
CA LEU A 215 -16.67 -16.22 10.36
C LEU A 215 -16.91 -15.63 8.97
N ALA A 216 -15.93 -14.91 8.41
CA ALA A 216 -16.02 -14.42 7.04
C ALA A 216 -15.97 -15.56 6.00
N TYR A 217 -15.54 -16.76 6.41
CA TYR A 217 -15.31 -17.92 5.56
C TYR A 217 -16.19 -19.10 6.03
N PRO A 218 -17.52 -19.04 5.83
CA PRO A 218 -18.44 -20.07 6.32
C PRO A 218 -18.12 -21.44 5.70
N ILE A 219 -17.83 -22.41 6.55
CA ILE A 219 -17.54 -23.79 6.15
C ILE A 219 -18.86 -24.54 5.99
N PRO A 220 -19.08 -25.24 4.86
CA PRO A 220 -20.28 -26.05 4.69
C PRO A 220 -20.29 -27.24 5.65
N LEU A 221 -21.39 -27.40 6.38
CA LEU A 221 -21.70 -28.66 7.07
C LEU A 221 -22.33 -29.60 6.05
N LEU A 222 -21.71 -30.75 5.82
CA LEU A 222 -22.15 -31.77 4.90
C LEU A 222 -21.81 -33.15 5.50
N ASP A 223 -22.74 -34.08 5.39
CA ASP A 223 -22.50 -35.52 5.61
C ASP A 223 -22.50 -36.21 4.24
N PRO A 224 -21.34 -36.35 3.58
CA PRO A 224 -21.29 -36.67 2.15
C PRO A 224 -21.97 -37.99 1.73
N PRO A 225 -21.90 -39.10 2.51
CA PRO A 225 -22.57 -40.37 2.17
C PRO A 225 -24.10 -40.28 2.09
N HIS A 226 -24.73 -39.28 2.73
CA HIS A 226 -26.18 -39.15 2.83
C HIS A 226 -26.73 -37.83 2.26
N ALA A 227 -25.85 -36.94 1.80
CA ALA A 227 -26.22 -35.64 1.23
C ALA A 227 -26.87 -35.76 -0.16
N LYS A 228 -27.95 -35.01 -0.39
CA LYS A 228 -28.61 -34.95 -1.70
C LYS A 228 -27.71 -34.22 -2.71
N PRO A 229 -27.88 -34.43 -4.03
CA PRO A 229 -27.07 -33.74 -5.04
C PRO A 229 -27.06 -32.21 -4.89
N ALA A 230 -28.20 -31.61 -4.51
CA ALA A 230 -28.30 -30.18 -4.25
C ALA A 230 -27.47 -29.72 -3.03
N ASP A 231 -27.45 -30.50 -1.95
CA ASP A 231 -26.66 -30.19 -0.74
C ASP A 231 -25.16 -30.31 -1.04
N ARG A 232 -24.76 -31.33 -1.83
CA ARG A 232 -23.38 -31.51 -2.31
C ARG A 232 -22.93 -30.35 -3.19
N ALA A 233 -23.75 -29.95 -4.17
CA ALA A 233 -23.47 -28.82 -5.05
C ALA A 233 -23.34 -27.49 -4.28
N GLU A 234 -24.24 -27.24 -3.33
CA GLU A 234 -24.20 -26.03 -2.51
C GLU A 234 -22.99 -26.02 -1.56
N ALA A 235 -22.60 -27.17 -1.00
CA ALA A 235 -21.41 -27.30 -0.17
C ALA A 235 -20.11 -27.07 -0.97
N ASP A 236 -19.99 -27.67 -2.15
CA ASP A 236 -18.83 -27.51 -3.03
C ASP A 236 -18.64 -26.04 -3.44
N LEU A 237 -19.72 -25.38 -3.89
CA LEU A 237 -19.71 -23.96 -4.25
C LEU A 237 -19.42 -23.03 -3.06
N LYS A 238 -19.94 -23.33 -1.86
CA LYS A 238 -19.65 -22.57 -0.63
C LYS A 238 -18.17 -22.66 -0.26
N LEU A 239 -17.56 -23.84 -0.34
CA LEU A 239 -16.14 -24.01 -0.02
C LEU A 239 -15.26 -23.27 -1.05
N SER A 240 -15.58 -23.35 -2.34
CA SER A 240 -14.95 -22.53 -3.38
C SER A 240 -15.05 -21.03 -3.08
N ALA A 241 -16.25 -20.53 -2.77
CA ALA A 241 -16.46 -19.13 -2.45
C ALA A 241 -15.69 -18.68 -1.20
N ALA A 242 -15.63 -19.51 -0.16
CA ALA A 242 -14.90 -19.22 1.07
C ALA A 242 -13.37 -19.19 0.85
N ALA A 243 -12.82 -20.12 0.07
CA ALA A 243 -11.40 -20.15 -0.30
C ALA A 243 -11.00 -18.93 -1.17
N VAL A 244 -11.82 -18.59 -2.16
CA VAL A 244 -11.64 -17.38 -3.00
C VAL A 244 -11.70 -16.12 -2.14
N LEU A 245 -12.68 -16.01 -1.23
CA LEU A 245 -12.80 -14.85 -0.35
C LEU A 245 -11.61 -14.73 0.62
N TYR A 246 -11.12 -15.84 1.17
CA TYR A 246 -9.90 -15.84 2.00
C TYR A 246 -8.70 -15.34 1.21
N ALA A 247 -8.43 -15.87 0.01
CA ALA A 247 -7.28 -15.44 -0.80
C ALA A 247 -7.38 -13.95 -1.17
N ARG A 248 -8.61 -13.49 -1.47
CA ARG A 248 -8.97 -12.12 -1.81
C ARG A 248 -8.92 -11.16 -0.61
N ASP A 249 -9.04 -11.66 0.62
CA ASP A 249 -8.89 -10.92 1.88
C ASP A 249 -7.44 -10.91 2.38
N ALA A 250 -6.72 -12.02 2.21
CA ALA A 250 -5.29 -12.15 2.49
C ALA A 250 -4.45 -11.15 1.67
N ARG A 251 -4.96 -10.73 0.50
CA ARG A 251 -4.44 -9.65 -0.36
C ARG A 251 -5.11 -8.27 -0.13
N GLY A 252 -5.73 -8.06 1.03
CA GLY A 252 -5.97 -6.72 1.59
C GLY A 252 -7.24 -5.99 1.14
N GLY A 253 -8.14 -6.65 0.39
CA GLY A 253 -9.42 -6.05 0.02
C GLY A 253 -10.61 -6.51 0.86
N ARG A 254 -10.37 -6.71 2.17
CA ARG A 254 -11.45 -6.68 3.19
C ARG A 254 -12.14 -5.32 3.20
N ILE A 255 -11.33 -4.29 3.01
CA ILE A 255 -11.67 -2.88 2.95
C ILE A 255 -11.11 -2.28 1.66
N GLU A 256 -11.70 -1.20 1.19
CA GLU A 256 -11.19 -0.43 0.05
C GLU A 256 -10.34 0.73 0.60
N PRO A 257 -8.99 0.71 0.48
CA PRO A 257 -8.13 1.66 1.18
C PRO A 257 -8.42 3.11 0.79
N SER A 258 -8.78 3.36 -0.48
CA SER A 258 -9.14 4.69 -0.99
C SER A 258 -10.38 5.31 -0.36
N ARG A 259 -11.25 4.50 0.28
CA ARG A 259 -12.42 4.99 1.04
C ARG A 259 -12.07 5.46 2.46
N LEU A 260 -10.87 5.13 2.97
CA LEU A 260 -10.43 5.56 4.30
C LEU A 260 -9.90 7.00 4.27
N SER A 261 -9.21 7.35 3.20
CA SER A 261 -8.87 8.73 2.79
C SER A 261 -8.35 8.72 1.35
N ARG A 262 -8.54 9.83 0.63
CA ARG A 262 -7.99 10.04 -0.74
C ARG A 262 -6.47 9.92 -0.84
N PHE A 263 -5.75 10.01 0.28
CA PHE A 263 -4.30 9.89 0.34
C PHE A 263 -3.81 8.44 0.50
N ILE A 264 -4.72 7.46 0.47
CA ILE A 264 -4.40 6.03 0.61
C ILE A 264 -4.76 5.35 -0.71
N THR A 265 -3.77 5.20 -1.60
CA THR A 265 -3.97 4.66 -2.96
C THR A 265 -3.01 3.50 -3.28
N PRO A 266 -2.87 2.46 -2.42
CA PRO A 266 -2.18 1.24 -2.80
C PRO A 266 -2.92 0.53 -3.93
N LYS A 267 -2.17 -0.08 -4.86
CA LYS A 267 -2.72 -1.00 -5.85
C LYS A 267 -2.70 -2.40 -5.26
N LEU A 268 -3.87 -2.98 -4.99
CA LEU A 268 -3.99 -4.31 -4.38
C LEU A 268 -3.84 -5.42 -5.44
N ASP A 269 -2.94 -6.38 -5.20
CA ASP A 269 -2.79 -7.59 -6.03
C ASP A 269 -3.84 -8.64 -5.65
N LEU A 270 -5.10 -8.38 -6.06
CA LEU A 270 -6.22 -9.27 -5.77
C LEU A 270 -6.28 -10.42 -6.80
N PRO A 271 -6.27 -11.70 -6.37
CA PRO A 271 -6.37 -12.82 -7.28
C PRO A 271 -7.78 -12.95 -7.85
N SER A 272 -7.90 -13.52 -9.05
CA SER A 272 -9.16 -13.95 -9.63
C SER A 272 -9.54 -15.35 -9.11
N ALA A 273 -10.84 -15.64 -9.05
CA ALA A 273 -11.34 -16.88 -8.47
C ALA A 273 -10.82 -18.14 -9.18
N ASP A 274 -10.76 -18.10 -10.52
CA ASP A 274 -10.20 -19.16 -11.35
C ASP A 274 -8.74 -19.46 -11.01
N ALA A 275 -7.91 -18.44 -10.81
CA ALA A 275 -6.50 -18.59 -10.45
C ALA A 275 -6.32 -19.14 -9.02
N VAL A 276 -7.23 -18.82 -8.10
CA VAL A 276 -7.25 -19.42 -6.75
C VAL A 276 -7.64 -20.89 -6.84
N LEU A 277 -8.78 -21.21 -7.46
CA LEU A 277 -9.30 -22.57 -7.50
C LEU A 277 -8.37 -23.51 -8.27
N THR A 278 -7.86 -23.11 -9.44
CA THR A 278 -6.87 -23.86 -10.24
C THR A 278 -5.60 -24.18 -9.45
N ARG A 279 -5.20 -23.31 -8.52
CA ARG A 279 -4.02 -23.53 -7.66
C ARG A 279 -4.30 -24.48 -6.49
N LEU A 280 -5.53 -24.50 -5.97
CA LEU A 280 -5.87 -25.23 -4.74
C LEU A 280 -6.41 -26.64 -5.00
N THR A 281 -7.27 -26.83 -5.99
CA THR A 281 -7.97 -28.12 -6.20
C THR A 281 -7.04 -29.30 -6.51
N PRO A 282 -5.95 -29.18 -7.33
CA PRO A 282 -5.05 -30.32 -7.56
C PRO A 282 -4.01 -30.52 -6.46
N ALA A 283 -3.95 -29.64 -5.45
CA ALA A 283 -2.82 -29.60 -4.51
C ALA A 283 -2.89 -30.60 -3.34
N GLY A 284 -3.99 -31.36 -3.21
CA GLY A 284 -4.20 -32.31 -2.11
C GLY A 284 -3.94 -31.68 -0.74
N ALA A 285 -3.24 -32.38 0.15
CA ALA A 285 -2.91 -31.89 1.49
C ALA A 285 -2.14 -30.55 1.51
N ALA A 286 -1.44 -30.16 0.43
CA ALA A 286 -0.73 -28.88 0.35
C ALA A 286 -1.65 -27.67 0.14
N ALA A 287 -2.93 -27.86 -0.21
CA ALA A 287 -3.87 -26.79 -0.53
C ALA A 287 -4.01 -25.75 0.61
N GLY A 288 -4.02 -26.20 1.87
CA GLY A 288 -4.06 -25.30 3.04
C GLY A 288 -2.84 -24.39 3.14
N GLY A 289 -1.64 -24.89 2.79
CA GLY A 289 -0.40 -24.11 2.74
C GLY A 289 -0.34 -23.16 1.55
N LEU A 290 -0.86 -23.56 0.39
CA LEU A 290 -0.98 -22.66 -0.76
C LEU A 290 -2.00 -21.54 -0.51
N LEU A 291 -3.08 -21.83 0.22
CA LEU A 291 -4.04 -20.83 0.66
C LEU A 291 -3.41 -19.86 1.68
N GLN A 292 -2.66 -20.37 2.67
CA GLN A 292 -1.88 -19.56 3.62
C GLN A 292 -0.98 -18.54 2.90
N ALA A 293 -0.31 -18.98 1.83
CA ALA A 293 0.70 -18.22 1.08
C ALA A 293 0.16 -16.99 0.31
N TYR A 294 -1.15 -16.76 0.29
CA TYR A 294 -1.71 -15.48 -0.17
C TYR A 294 -1.48 -14.34 0.85
N ASN A 295 -1.25 -14.63 2.13
CA ASN A 295 -0.90 -13.61 3.12
C ASN A 295 0.50 -13.02 2.87
N PRO A 296 0.80 -11.81 3.36
CA PRO A 296 2.12 -11.19 3.21
C PRO A 296 3.23 -12.09 3.79
N GLY A 297 4.28 -12.34 3.00
CA GLY A 297 5.45 -13.14 3.42
C GLY A 297 6.56 -12.31 4.07
N GLN A 298 6.41 -10.99 4.15
CA GLN A 298 7.44 -10.07 4.63
C GLN A 298 7.69 -10.25 6.14
N PRO A 299 8.95 -10.11 6.61
CA PRO A 299 9.32 -10.32 8.02
C PRO A 299 8.45 -9.54 9.02
N GLY A 300 8.08 -8.30 8.70
CA GLY A 300 7.23 -7.48 9.56
C GLY A 300 5.81 -8.03 9.75
N TYR A 301 5.18 -8.60 8.72
CA TYR A 301 3.89 -9.28 8.86
C TYR A 301 4.03 -10.56 9.69
N LEU A 302 5.07 -11.35 9.43
CA LEU A 302 5.33 -12.59 10.16
C LEU A 302 5.60 -12.33 11.66
N ALA A 303 6.33 -11.27 12.00
CA ALA A 303 6.55 -10.84 13.37
C ALA A 303 5.23 -10.40 14.05
N LEU A 304 4.38 -9.62 13.37
CA LEU A 304 3.06 -9.26 13.89
C LEU A 304 2.15 -10.49 14.07
N LYS A 305 2.19 -11.47 13.15
CA LYS A 305 1.48 -12.75 13.28
C LYS A 305 1.95 -13.54 14.51
N ALA A 306 3.27 -13.63 14.73
CA ALA A 306 3.83 -14.28 15.91
C ALA A 306 3.41 -13.57 17.21
N LYS A 307 3.40 -12.23 17.23
CA LYS A 307 2.95 -11.43 18.38
C LYS A 307 1.45 -11.56 18.66
N LEU A 308 0.62 -11.66 17.62
CA LEU A 308 -0.81 -11.96 17.76
C LEU A 308 -1.04 -13.33 18.39
N ALA A 309 -0.29 -14.35 17.96
CA ALA A 309 -0.34 -15.68 18.56
C ALA A 309 0.09 -15.66 20.04
N SER A 310 1.22 -15.01 20.37
CA SER A 310 1.68 -14.85 21.76
C SER A 310 0.66 -14.13 22.65
N LEU A 311 0.06 -13.04 22.17
CA LEU A 311 -0.93 -12.26 22.90
C LEU A 311 -2.20 -13.09 23.22
N ARG A 312 -2.66 -13.90 22.26
CA ARG A 312 -3.82 -14.78 22.45
C ARG A 312 -3.52 -15.96 23.37
N ALA A 313 -2.32 -16.55 23.27
CA ALA A 313 -1.88 -17.62 24.18
C ALA A 313 -1.83 -17.16 25.65
N GLN A 314 -1.51 -15.88 25.91
CA GLN A 314 -1.56 -15.26 27.24
C GLN A 314 -2.99 -14.97 27.74
N GLN A 315 -3.99 -14.99 26.86
CA GLN A 315 -5.40 -14.70 27.19
C GLN A 315 -6.33 -15.83 26.72
N PRO A 316 -6.17 -17.10 27.16
CA PRO A 316 -6.92 -18.24 26.62
C PRO A 316 -8.44 -18.09 26.79
N ASN A 317 -8.91 -17.50 27.89
CA ASN A 317 -10.34 -17.20 28.13
C ASN A 317 -10.92 -16.07 27.25
N ARG A 318 -10.07 -15.41 26.44
CA ARG A 318 -10.41 -14.40 25.43
C ARG A 318 -10.07 -14.87 24.00
N ALA A 319 -9.17 -15.85 23.85
CA ALA A 319 -8.73 -16.43 22.58
C ALA A 319 -9.82 -17.19 21.80
N VAL A 320 -11.00 -17.37 22.39
CA VAL A 320 -12.19 -17.92 21.73
C VAL A 320 -12.59 -16.99 20.57
N PRO A 321 -12.38 -17.35 19.27
CA PRO A 321 -12.41 -16.43 18.12
C PRO A 321 -13.66 -15.56 18.07
N MET A 322 -13.58 -14.29 17.67
CA MET A 322 -14.71 -13.34 17.75
C MET A 322 -15.93 -13.80 16.93
N VAL A 323 -16.95 -14.41 17.56
CA VAL A 323 -18.14 -14.89 16.84
C VAL A 323 -19.18 -13.77 16.77
N ARG A 324 -19.05 -12.91 15.75
CA ARG A 324 -20.11 -11.97 15.35
C ARG A 324 -21.32 -12.70 14.77
N LEU A 325 -22.16 -13.22 15.64
CA LEU A 325 -23.51 -13.64 15.30
C LEU A 325 -24.30 -12.46 14.72
N PRO A 326 -25.00 -12.63 13.58
CA PRO A 326 -25.97 -11.65 13.09
C PRO A 326 -26.95 -11.22 14.18
N LYS A 327 -27.28 -9.92 14.23
CA LYS A 327 -28.35 -9.40 15.09
C LYS A 327 -29.68 -10.04 14.68
N GLY A 328 -30.48 -10.44 15.65
CA GLY A 328 -31.78 -11.08 15.44
C GLY A 328 -32.50 -11.31 16.77
N PRO A 329 -33.73 -11.86 16.73
CA PRO A 329 -34.50 -12.16 17.93
C PRO A 329 -33.80 -13.20 18.82
N ALA A 330 -34.24 -13.32 20.07
CA ALA A 330 -33.70 -14.30 21.00
C ALA A 330 -34.04 -15.73 20.57
N LEU A 331 -33.09 -16.67 20.70
CA LEU A 331 -33.31 -18.09 20.39
C LEU A 331 -33.42 -18.95 21.65
N LYS A 332 -34.29 -19.96 21.58
CA LYS A 332 -34.62 -20.90 22.65
C LYS A 332 -34.72 -22.32 22.08
N THR A 333 -34.69 -23.32 22.95
CA THR A 333 -34.90 -24.73 22.60
C THR A 333 -36.15 -24.90 21.74
N GLY A 334 -36.03 -25.64 20.63
CA GLY A 334 -37.10 -25.89 19.66
C GLY A 334 -37.21 -24.86 18.53
N MET A 335 -36.50 -23.73 18.60
CA MET A 335 -36.47 -22.75 17.51
C MET A 335 -35.51 -23.17 16.39
N ARG A 336 -35.81 -22.75 15.15
CA ARG A 336 -34.95 -22.90 13.97
C ARG A 336 -34.42 -21.53 13.56
N ASP A 337 -33.12 -21.39 13.34
CA ASP A 337 -32.53 -20.11 12.90
C ASP A 337 -31.18 -20.32 12.18
N PRO A 338 -30.88 -19.58 11.08
CA PRO A 338 -29.61 -19.69 10.34
C PRO A 338 -28.35 -19.32 11.16
N ARG A 339 -28.50 -18.76 12.37
CA ARG A 339 -27.41 -18.51 13.32
C ARG A 339 -27.01 -19.76 14.11
N VAL A 340 -27.87 -20.77 14.24
CA VAL A 340 -27.58 -21.97 15.04
C VAL A 340 -26.35 -22.76 14.57
N PRO A 341 -26.10 -22.95 13.26
CA PRO A 341 -24.85 -23.56 12.79
C PRO A 341 -23.59 -22.81 13.25
N LEU A 342 -23.64 -21.48 13.35
CA LEU A 342 -22.52 -20.67 13.84
C LEU A 342 -22.29 -20.87 15.35
N ILE A 343 -23.36 -21.08 16.12
CA ILE A 343 -23.31 -21.36 17.56
C ILE A 343 -22.78 -22.78 17.80
N ARG A 344 -23.20 -23.75 16.98
CA ARG A 344 -22.68 -25.12 17.01
C ARG A 344 -21.19 -25.15 16.71
N ALA A 345 -20.76 -24.51 15.61
CA ALA A 345 -19.34 -24.38 15.26
C ALA A 345 -18.53 -23.67 16.36
N ARG A 346 -19.10 -22.64 16.99
CA ARG A 346 -18.49 -21.93 18.13
C ARG A 346 -18.20 -22.86 19.32
N PHE A 347 -19.14 -23.74 19.66
CA PHE A 347 -19.03 -24.62 20.84
C PHE A 347 -18.54 -26.04 20.52
N GLY A 348 -18.13 -26.33 19.28
CA GLY A 348 -17.67 -27.67 18.89
C GLY A 348 -18.78 -28.73 18.87
N LEU A 349 -20.04 -28.33 18.71
CA LEU A 349 -21.20 -29.23 18.80
C LEU A 349 -21.51 -29.89 17.45
N GLY A 350 -21.15 -31.17 17.31
CA GLY A 350 -21.53 -32.02 16.18
C GLY A 350 -22.79 -32.86 16.45
N GLY A 351 -23.13 -33.75 15.49
CA GLY A 351 -24.04 -34.89 15.72
C GLY A 351 -25.55 -34.62 15.73
N ALA A 352 -26.02 -33.42 15.40
CA ALA A 352 -27.46 -33.14 15.35
C ALA A 352 -28.11 -33.53 14.02
N THR A 353 -29.30 -34.13 14.10
CA THR A 353 -30.21 -34.39 12.98
C THR A 353 -30.67 -33.13 12.26
N ASP A 354 -30.56 -31.96 12.90
CA ASP A 354 -30.83 -30.67 12.27
C ASP A 354 -29.85 -29.59 12.77
N ALA A 355 -28.95 -29.14 11.88
CA ALA A 355 -27.95 -28.13 12.21
C ALA A 355 -28.56 -26.74 12.50
N THR A 356 -29.77 -26.45 12.02
CA THR A 356 -30.48 -25.17 12.22
C THR A 356 -31.37 -25.17 13.47
N ALA A 357 -31.67 -26.34 14.04
CA ALA A 357 -32.47 -26.46 15.25
C ALA A 357 -31.62 -26.13 16.49
N TYR A 358 -32.11 -25.18 17.29
CA TYR A 358 -31.62 -24.87 18.62
C TYR A 358 -32.10 -25.99 19.57
N ASP A 359 -31.26 -27.01 19.76
CA ASP A 359 -31.55 -28.18 20.59
C ASP A 359 -31.04 -27.99 22.03
N GLU A 360 -31.22 -29.02 22.87
CA GLU A 360 -30.69 -29.00 24.25
C GLU A 360 -29.16 -28.95 24.31
N GLY A 361 -28.45 -29.49 23.32
CA GLY A 361 -26.99 -29.39 23.25
C GLY A 361 -26.52 -27.94 23.08
N VAL A 362 -27.15 -27.21 22.14
CA VAL A 362 -26.91 -25.77 21.93
C VAL A 362 -27.35 -24.97 23.16
N ALA A 363 -28.52 -25.25 23.72
CA ALA A 363 -29.01 -24.58 24.93
C ALA A 363 -28.07 -24.78 26.14
N THR A 364 -27.56 -25.99 26.33
CA THR A 364 -26.63 -26.36 27.42
C THR A 364 -25.27 -25.67 27.25
N ALA A 365 -24.75 -25.60 26.02
CA ALA A 365 -23.52 -24.88 25.73
C ALA A 365 -23.66 -23.35 25.95
N VAL A 366 -24.79 -22.77 25.52
CA VAL A 366 -25.11 -21.35 25.76
C VAL A 366 -25.31 -21.07 27.26
N ALA A 367 -26.00 -21.94 28.01
CA ALA A 367 -26.16 -21.80 29.46
C ALA A 367 -24.82 -21.89 30.20
N SER A 368 -23.94 -22.78 29.76
CA SER A 368 -22.59 -22.94 30.32
C SER A 368 -21.71 -21.72 30.04
N PHE A 369 -21.77 -21.17 28.82
CA PHE A 369 -21.10 -19.91 28.47
C PHE A 369 -21.63 -18.72 29.28
N GLN A 370 -22.95 -18.59 29.41
CA GLN A 370 -23.57 -17.57 30.25
C GLN A 370 -23.06 -17.64 31.68
N ARG A 371 -23.04 -18.85 32.28
CA ARG A 371 -22.49 -19.09 33.62
C ARG A 371 -21.03 -18.66 33.75
N GLN A 372 -20.18 -19.03 32.78
CA GLN A 372 -18.76 -18.64 32.73
C GLN A 372 -18.56 -17.12 32.58
N ARG A 373 -19.53 -16.40 31.99
CA ARG A 373 -19.50 -14.94 31.82
C ARG A 373 -20.20 -14.17 32.96
N GLY A 374 -20.62 -14.85 34.03
CA GLY A 374 -21.36 -14.21 35.14
C GLY A 374 -22.79 -13.77 34.76
N MET A 375 -23.33 -14.29 33.66
CA MET A 375 -24.68 -14.02 33.18
C MET A 375 -25.67 -15.06 33.72
N LYS A 376 -26.97 -14.74 33.71
CA LYS A 376 -28.02 -15.70 34.04
C LYS A 376 -27.99 -16.87 33.04
N ALA A 377 -27.64 -18.07 33.54
CA ALA A 377 -27.54 -19.31 32.77
C ALA A 377 -28.91 -19.84 32.34
N SER A 378 -29.53 -19.14 31.39
CA SER A 378 -30.89 -19.40 30.88
C SER A 378 -30.92 -20.37 29.72
N GLY A 379 -29.78 -20.59 29.04
CA GLY A 379 -29.73 -21.34 27.78
C GLY A 379 -30.38 -20.62 26.60
N VAL A 380 -30.87 -19.39 26.80
CA VAL A 380 -31.50 -18.54 25.78
C VAL A 380 -30.46 -17.65 25.15
N LEU A 381 -30.36 -17.66 23.82
CA LEU A 381 -29.48 -16.76 23.07
C LEU A 381 -30.15 -15.41 22.85
N ASP A 382 -30.18 -14.58 23.89
CA ASP A 382 -30.70 -13.21 23.82
C ASP A 382 -29.67 -12.21 23.23
N PRO A 383 -30.06 -10.94 22.92
CA PRO A 383 -29.13 -9.95 22.36
C PRO A 383 -27.91 -9.65 23.24
N ALA A 384 -28.03 -9.79 24.57
CA ALA A 384 -26.91 -9.61 25.50
C ALA A 384 -25.91 -10.77 25.39
N THR A 385 -26.41 -12.00 25.25
CA THR A 385 -25.62 -13.22 25.05
C THR A 385 -24.97 -13.21 23.67
N VAL A 386 -25.67 -12.74 22.62
CA VAL A 386 -25.10 -12.47 21.29
C VAL A 386 -23.95 -11.47 21.38
N ALA A 387 -24.11 -10.36 22.11
CA ALA A 387 -23.05 -9.39 22.31
C ALA A 387 -21.86 -9.97 23.10
N ALA A 388 -22.11 -10.77 24.14
CA ALA A 388 -21.08 -11.46 24.90
C ALA A 388 -20.34 -12.52 24.07
N LEU A 389 -21.02 -13.22 23.16
CA LEU A 389 -20.44 -14.23 22.26
C LEU A 389 -19.54 -13.65 21.17
N ALA A 390 -19.86 -12.44 20.70
CA ALA A 390 -18.97 -11.63 19.88
C ALA A 390 -17.67 -11.22 20.61
N GLY A 391 -17.66 -11.36 21.94
CA GLY A 391 -16.59 -10.97 22.83
C GLY A 391 -16.64 -9.48 23.19
N PRO A 392 -15.87 -9.04 24.19
CA PRO A 392 -15.47 -7.64 24.25
C PRO A 392 -14.76 -7.28 22.93
N ALA A 393 -14.69 -5.98 22.60
CA ALA A 393 -13.79 -5.54 21.55
C ALA A 393 -12.39 -6.15 21.74
N PRO A 394 -11.66 -6.45 20.65
CA PRO A 394 -10.27 -6.90 20.77
C PRO A 394 -9.50 -5.93 21.64
N ASP A 395 -8.51 -6.42 22.38
CA ASP A 395 -7.69 -5.54 23.20
C ASP A 395 -7.12 -4.40 22.33
N ARG A 396 -6.87 -3.22 22.90
CA ARG A 396 -6.29 -2.10 22.12
C ARG A 396 -5.03 -2.54 21.37
N GLN A 397 -4.19 -3.36 22.01
CA GLN A 397 -3.00 -3.96 21.42
C GLN A 397 -3.32 -4.98 20.31
N GLU A 398 -4.34 -5.83 20.49
CA GLU A 398 -4.79 -6.76 19.44
C GLU A 398 -5.39 -6.00 18.24
N ALA A 399 -6.20 -4.98 18.48
CA ALA A 399 -6.78 -4.14 17.43
C ALA A 399 -5.69 -3.41 16.63
N ASP A 400 -4.62 -2.93 17.30
CA ASP A 400 -3.47 -2.31 16.66
C ASP A 400 -2.59 -3.32 15.90
N LEU A 401 -2.40 -4.54 16.42
CA LEU A 401 -1.76 -5.65 15.68
C LEU A 401 -2.53 -5.96 14.39
N LEU A 402 -3.84 -6.23 14.49
CA LEU A 402 -4.70 -6.57 13.36
C LEU A 402 -4.76 -5.47 12.30
N ALA A 403 -4.78 -4.20 12.72
CA ALA A 403 -4.76 -3.06 11.80
C ALA A 403 -3.41 -2.91 11.08
N ASN A 404 -2.28 -3.20 11.72
CA ASN A 404 -0.97 -3.20 11.05
C ASN A 404 -0.80 -4.42 10.14
N MET A 405 -1.29 -5.60 10.54
CA MET A 405 -1.33 -6.81 9.69
C MET A 405 -2.16 -6.56 8.43
N GLU A 406 -3.28 -5.85 8.50
CA GLU A 406 -4.05 -5.46 7.33
C GLU A 406 -3.28 -4.52 6.40
N ARG A 407 -2.54 -3.54 6.95
CA ARG A 407 -1.73 -2.61 6.14
C ARG A 407 -0.56 -3.28 5.43
N TRP A 408 -0.02 -4.38 5.96
CA TRP A 408 0.95 -5.22 5.23
C TRP A 408 0.35 -5.84 3.96
N ARG A 409 -0.97 -6.10 3.93
CA ARG A 409 -1.66 -6.62 2.73
C ARG A 409 -1.88 -5.58 1.63
N TRP A 410 -1.66 -4.30 1.93
CA TRP A 410 -1.74 -3.22 0.95
C TRP A 410 -0.46 -3.06 0.13
N LEU A 411 0.63 -3.71 0.55
CA LEU A 411 1.88 -3.72 -0.19
C LEU A 411 1.88 -4.80 -1.28
N PRO A 412 2.65 -4.60 -2.37
CA PRO A 412 2.88 -5.62 -3.38
C PRO A 412 3.36 -6.96 -2.79
N ALA A 413 3.06 -8.06 -3.47
CA ALA A 413 3.53 -9.40 -3.04
C ALA A 413 5.06 -9.47 -3.00
N ASP A 414 5.69 -8.95 -4.05
CA ASP A 414 7.12 -8.73 -4.16
C ASP A 414 7.40 -7.23 -4.03
N LEU A 415 8.24 -6.84 -3.07
CA LEU A 415 8.70 -5.45 -2.90
C LEU A 415 9.84 -5.10 -3.87
N GLY A 416 10.30 -6.06 -4.67
CA GLY A 416 11.46 -5.93 -5.53
C GLY A 416 12.76 -6.21 -4.79
N ARG A 417 13.71 -6.83 -5.50
CA ARG A 417 15.01 -7.26 -4.97
C ARG A 417 15.78 -6.14 -4.27
N THR A 418 15.80 -4.95 -4.87
CA THR A 418 16.25 -3.70 -4.25
C THR A 418 15.08 -2.73 -4.27
N HIS A 419 14.80 -2.03 -3.17
CA HIS A 419 13.71 -1.05 -3.08
C HIS A 419 13.97 0.01 -2.00
N VAL A 420 13.24 1.13 -2.10
CA VAL A 420 13.16 2.17 -1.08
C VAL A 420 11.89 1.95 -0.26
N PHE A 421 12.01 1.99 1.06
CA PHE A 421 10.90 1.83 1.99
C PHE A 421 10.85 3.02 2.94
N VAL A 422 9.75 3.77 2.94
CA VAL A 422 9.49 4.89 3.86
C VAL A 422 8.38 4.46 4.81
N ASN A 423 8.69 4.34 6.10
CA ASN A 423 7.65 4.18 7.12
C ASN A 423 7.28 5.56 7.67
N ILE A 424 6.12 6.09 7.26
CA ILE A 424 5.74 7.49 7.48
C ILE A 424 5.68 7.85 8.99
N PRO A 425 5.02 7.06 9.89
CA PRO A 425 5.04 7.29 11.33
C PRO A 425 6.40 7.18 12.02
N GLU A 426 7.33 6.43 11.42
CA GLU A 426 8.69 6.25 11.97
C GLU A 426 9.60 7.45 11.64
N TYR A 427 9.24 8.23 10.62
CA TYR A 427 10.05 9.28 10.04
C TYR A 427 11.43 8.81 9.54
N ASN A 428 11.53 7.58 9.04
CA ASN A 428 12.73 7.02 8.41
C ASN A 428 12.47 6.54 6.97
N VAL A 429 13.53 6.58 6.15
CA VAL A 429 13.62 5.89 4.86
C VAL A 429 14.76 4.88 4.91
N ARG A 430 14.53 3.69 4.36
CA ARG A 430 15.53 2.63 4.21
C ARG A 430 15.66 2.24 2.74
N VAL A 431 16.88 2.02 2.26
CA VAL A 431 17.13 1.31 1.00
C VAL A 431 17.44 -0.14 1.37
N ILE A 432 16.64 -1.06 0.87
CA ILE A 432 16.70 -2.49 1.20
C ILE A 432 17.13 -3.25 -0.05
N ARG A 433 18.04 -4.23 0.09
CA ARG A 433 18.41 -5.19 -0.94
C ARG A 433 18.48 -6.60 -0.36
N ASP A 434 17.85 -7.56 -1.02
CA ASP A 434 17.86 -8.97 -0.61
C ASP A 434 17.44 -9.15 0.87
N GLY A 435 16.47 -8.35 1.33
CA GLY A 435 15.99 -8.29 2.71
C GLY A 435 16.88 -7.54 3.72
N ARG A 436 18.06 -7.04 3.31
CA ARG A 436 19.02 -6.33 4.17
C ARG A 436 18.98 -4.82 3.93
N VAL A 437 19.10 -4.03 5.00
CA VAL A 437 19.21 -2.57 4.90
C VAL A 437 20.60 -2.21 4.38
N LEU A 438 20.67 -1.53 3.22
CA LEU A 438 21.91 -0.98 2.66
C LEU A 438 22.17 0.44 3.14
N ASP A 439 21.11 1.21 3.34
CA ASP A 439 21.15 2.61 3.76
C ASP A 439 19.90 2.95 4.58
N GLU A 440 20.06 3.78 5.60
CA GLU A 440 18.96 4.36 6.35
C GLU A 440 19.19 5.86 6.56
N ALA A 441 18.12 6.65 6.47
CA ALA A 441 18.15 8.09 6.71
C ALA A 441 16.88 8.56 7.42
N ARG A 442 17.01 9.62 8.23
CA ARG A 442 15.87 10.35 8.77
C ARG A 442 15.13 11.07 7.63
N VAL A 443 13.81 11.14 7.73
CA VAL A 443 12.97 11.94 6.84
C VAL A 443 12.07 12.94 7.57
N ILE A 444 11.58 13.92 6.81
CA ILE A 444 10.48 14.80 7.18
C ILE A 444 9.32 14.53 6.19
N VAL A 445 8.15 14.21 6.73
CA VAL A 445 6.94 13.83 5.99
C VAL A 445 5.89 14.94 6.07
N GLY A 446 4.75 14.76 5.40
CA GLY A 446 3.63 15.69 5.42
C GLY A 446 3.11 15.99 6.83
N LYS A 447 2.52 17.18 7.00
CA LYS A 447 1.74 17.53 8.18
C LYS A 447 0.40 16.79 8.19
N PRO A 448 -0.32 16.71 9.32
CA PRO A 448 -1.67 16.15 9.36
C PRO A 448 -2.70 16.86 8.45
N ASP A 449 -2.48 18.13 8.06
CA ASP A 449 -3.34 18.87 7.12
C ASP A 449 -3.00 18.61 5.63
N SER A 450 -1.81 18.06 5.38
CA SER A 450 -1.21 17.84 4.06
C SER A 450 -0.35 16.57 4.08
N PRO A 451 -0.98 15.40 4.35
CA PRO A 451 -0.28 14.16 4.68
C PRO A 451 0.50 13.59 3.49
N THR A 452 1.59 12.89 3.78
CA THR A 452 2.26 12.05 2.78
C THR A 452 1.35 10.87 2.42
N PRO A 453 1.06 10.64 1.12
CA PRO A 453 0.18 9.56 0.68
C PRO A 453 0.82 8.17 0.81
N ILE A 454 -0.03 7.16 0.98
CA ILE A 454 0.35 5.74 1.07
C ILE A 454 0.13 5.09 -0.30
N PHE A 455 1.23 4.71 -0.97
CA PHE A 455 1.21 3.99 -2.24
C PHE A 455 2.59 3.38 -2.54
N SER A 456 2.67 2.60 -3.63
CA SER A 456 3.95 2.13 -4.21
C SER A 456 4.14 2.70 -5.61
N GLY A 457 5.36 3.13 -5.94
CA GLY A 457 5.71 3.69 -7.26
C GLY A 457 7.16 3.40 -7.65
N GLU A 458 7.55 3.79 -8.87
CA GLU A 458 8.84 3.44 -9.45
C GLU A 458 9.75 4.67 -9.60
N MET A 459 10.88 4.71 -8.89
CA MET A 459 11.90 5.76 -9.07
C MET A 459 12.61 5.56 -10.41
N THR A 460 12.70 6.62 -11.20
CA THR A 460 13.20 6.59 -12.59
C THR A 460 14.43 7.47 -12.81
N TYR A 461 14.52 8.60 -12.11
CA TYR A 461 15.69 9.49 -12.18
C TYR A 461 15.82 10.35 -10.92
N ALA A 462 17.04 10.82 -10.65
CA ALA A 462 17.30 11.95 -9.76
C ALA A 462 17.52 13.22 -10.60
N VAL A 463 17.33 14.39 -9.99
CA VAL A 463 17.70 15.67 -10.58
C VAL A 463 18.55 16.44 -9.58
N VAL A 464 19.77 16.76 -9.98
CA VAL A 464 20.72 17.60 -9.24
C VAL A 464 20.53 19.06 -9.64
N ASN A 465 20.66 19.98 -8.68
CA ASN A 465 20.27 21.39 -8.79
C ASN A 465 18.83 21.57 -9.32
N PRO A 466 17.81 20.97 -8.68
CA PRO A 466 16.45 21.03 -9.18
C PRO A 466 15.88 22.45 -9.09
N SER A 467 15.26 22.94 -10.16
CA SER A 467 14.27 24.00 -10.02
C SER A 467 12.96 23.46 -9.43
N TRP A 468 12.23 24.33 -8.74
CA TRP A 468 10.96 24.01 -8.09
C TRP A 468 9.82 24.83 -8.65
N THR A 469 8.90 24.19 -9.38
CA THR A 469 7.61 24.80 -9.72
C THR A 469 6.65 24.59 -8.55
N VAL A 470 6.20 25.68 -7.94
CA VAL A 470 5.31 25.69 -6.78
C VAL A 470 3.97 25.00 -7.15
N PRO A 471 3.54 23.94 -6.43
CA PRO A 471 2.28 23.27 -6.69
C PRO A 471 1.06 24.21 -6.55
N PRO A 472 -0.05 23.99 -7.30
CA PRO A 472 -1.22 24.86 -7.28
C PRO A 472 -1.83 25.09 -5.88
N SER A 473 -1.74 24.09 -4.99
CA SER A 473 -2.18 24.21 -3.59
C SER A 473 -1.37 25.23 -2.80
N ILE A 474 -0.04 25.21 -2.93
CA ILE A 474 0.88 26.14 -2.26
C ILE A 474 0.81 27.53 -2.92
N LEU A 475 0.67 27.58 -4.25
CA LEU A 475 0.40 28.82 -4.99
C LEU A 475 -0.85 29.51 -4.41
N LYS A 476 -1.98 28.79 -4.32
CA LYS A 476 -3.25 29.34 -3.84
C LYS A 476 -3.24 29.73 -2.35
N SER A 477 -2.56 28.97 -1.50
CA SER A 477 -2.59 29.16 -0.04
C SER A 477 -1.53 30.13 0.49
N GLN A 478 -0.36 30.24 -0.17
CA GLN A 478 0.79 31.01 0.33
C GLN A 478 1.17 32.16 -0.61
N PHE A 479 1.31 31.89 -1.92
CA PHE A 479 1.80 32.91 -2.85
C PHE A 479 0.73 33.91 -3.30
N LEU A 480 -0.49 33.48 -3.66
CA LEU A 480 -1.55 34.41 -4.10
C LEU A 480 -1.92 35.44 -3.02
N PRO A 481 -2.06 35.10 -1.71
CA PRO A 481 -2.30 36.09 -0.67
C PRO A 481 -1.11 37.04 -0.42
N GLY A 482 0.12 36.62 -0.76
CA GLY A 482 1.30 37.49 -0.74
C GLY A 482 1.30 38.46 -1.91
N LEU A 483 1.15 37.92 -3.13
CA LEU A 483 1.11 38.68 -4.39
C LEU A 483 -0.04 39.70 -4.47
N ALA A 484 -1.20 39.37 -3.89
CA ALA A 484 -2.34 40.29 -3.81
C ALA A 484 -2.10 41.50 -2.90
N ARG A 485 -1.14 41.41 -1.96
CA ARG A 485 -0.71 42.55 -1.13
C ARG A 485 0.52 43.25 -1.70
N ASP A 486 1.36 42.51 -2.44
CA ASP A 486 2.62 43.02 -2.98
C ASP A 486 3.02 42.23 -4.24
N PRO A 487 2.94 42.83 -5.45
CA PRO A 487 3.31 42.17 -6.70
C PRO A 487 4.76 41.63 -6.73
N ASN A 488 5.68 42.24 -5.98
CA ASN A 488 7.08 41.85 -5.89
C ASN A 488 7.35 40.76 -4.84
N TYR A 489 6.33 40.26 -4.14
CA TYR A 489 6.44 39.22 -3.10
C TYR A 489 7.24 38.00 -3.56
N ALA A 490 6.94 37.45 -4.75
CA ALA A 490 7.65 36.29 -5.28
C ALA A 490 9.13 36.60 -5.57
N ALA A 491 9.41 37.73 -6.23
CA ALA A 491 10.76 38.15 -6.60
C ALA A 491 11.65 38.37 -5.38
N ARG A 492 11.15 39.01 -4.32
CA ARG A 492 11.90 39.21 -3.05
C ARG A 492 12.23 37.91 -2.32
N LEU A 493 11.45 36.85 -2.53
CA LEU A 493 11.74 35.50 -2.02
C LEU A 493 12.64 34.68 -2.97
N GLY A 494 13.10 35.27 -4.08
CA GLY A 494 13.93 34.62 -5.09
C GLY A 494 13.16 33.72 -6.06
N TYR A 495 11.85 33.90 -6.20
CA TYR A 495 11.01 33.15 -7.14
C TYR A 495 10.70 33.96 -8.40
N GLN A 496 10.68 33.27 -9.53
CA GLN A 496 10.29 33.78 -10.84
C GLN A 496 8.80 33.57 -11.05
N VAL A 497 8.07 34.59 -11.49
CA VAL A 497 6.72 34.43 -12.05
C VAL A 497 6.89 34.04 -13.52
N VAL A 498 6.33 32.90 -13.93
CA VAL A 498 6.42 32.42 -15.31
C VAL A 498 5.03 32.19 -15.88
N LYS A 499 4.81 32.55 -17.15
CA LYS A 499 3.55 32.30 -17.86
C LYS A 499 3.43 30.79 -18.15
N ARG A 500 2.26 30.21 -17.87
CA ARG A 500 1.94 28.79 -18.14
C ARG A 500 0.56 28.71 -18.79
N GLY A 501 0.54 28.75 -20.12
CA GLY A 501 -0.70 28.91 -20.89
C GLY A 501 -1.38 30.23 -20.54
N ASN A 502 -2.67 30.16 -20.16
CA ASN A 502 -3.45 31.32 -19.71
C ASN A 502 -3.30 31.61 -18.20
N GLY A 503 -2.46 30.87 -17.48
CA GLY A 503 -2.21 31.06 -16.04
C GLY A 503 -0.78 31.51 -15.73
N ILE A 504 -0.54 31.81 -14.45
CA ILE A 504 0.80 31.97 -13.89
C ILE A 504 1.25 30.71 -13.17
N ALA A 505 2.55 30.45 -13.18
CA ALA A 505 3.21 29.54 -12.25
C ALA A 505 4.33 30.29 -11.53
N ILE A 506 4.66 29.85 -10.32
CA ILE A 506 5.77 30.39 -9.54
C ILE A 506 6.89 29.35 -9.56
N ARG A 507 8.08 29.74 -9.98
CA ARG A 507 9.25 28.86 -10.10
C ARG A 507 10.40 29.38 -9.24
N GLN A 508 10.89 28.56 -8.33
CA GLN A 508 12.17 28.79 -7.68
C GLN A 508 13.30 28.26 -8.59
N PRO A 509 14.30 29.08 -8.92
CA PRO A 509 15.50 28.61 -9.61
C PRO A 509 16.34 27.71 -8.68
N PRO A 510 17.28 26.92 -9.22
CA PRO A 510 18.23 26.17 -8.40
C PRO A 510 19.10 27.09 -7.53
N GLY A 511 19.50 26.63 -6.35
CA GLY A 511 20.37 27.36 -5.44
C GLY A 511 20.19 26.95 -3.98
N GLU A 512 21.04 27.46 -3.09
CA GLU A 512 21.08 27.04 -1.67
C GLU A 512 19.77 27.26 -0.91
N ARG A 513 18.97 28.27 -1.32
CA ARG A 513 17.67 28.59 -0.72
C ARG A 513 16.50 27.83 -1.35
N ASN A 514 16.76 26.94 -2.32
CA ASN A 514 15.71 26.19 -3.02
C ASN A 514 14.99 25.24 -2.05
N ALA A 515 13.66 25.22 -2.05
CA ALA A 515 12.88 24.41 -1.12
C ALA A 515 13.08 22.89 -1.29
N LEU A 516 13.57 22.46 -2.46
CA LEU A 516 13.96 21.08 -2.78
C LEU A 516 15.43 20.77 -2.53
N GLY A 517 16.20 21.73 -2.02
CA GLY A 517 17.64 21.63 -1.83
C GLY A 517 18.39 21.32 -3.14
N PHE A 518 19.43 20.49 -3.04
CA PHE A 518 20.33 20.18 -4.14
C PHE A 518 19.94 18.95 -4.97
N ILE A 519 19.09 18.05 -4.48
CA ILE A 519 18.68 16.82 -5.19
C ILE A 519 17.19 16.51 -4.96
N LYS A 520 16.45 16.16 -6.02
CA LYS A 520 15.13 15.50 -5.96
C LYS A 520 15.17 14.13 -6.64
N PHE A 521 14.40 13.18 -6.12
CA PHE A 521 14.28 11.79 -6.60
C PHE A 521 12.87 11.53 -7.11
N MET A 522 12.75 11.23 -8.40
CA MET A 522 11.47 11.24 -9.11
C MET A 522 10.95 9.83 -9.36
N PHE A 523 9.79 9.55 -8.75
CA PHE A 523 8.95 8.38 -9.00
C PHE A 523 7.57 8.87 -9.46
N PRO A 524 7.26 8.90 -10.77
CA PRO A 524 6.00 9.47 -11.29
C PRO A 524 4.75 8.87 -10.61
N ASN A 525 3.82 9.73 -10.17
CA ASN A 525 2.63 9.35 -9.42
C ASN A 525 1.53 10.42 -9.48
N ASP A 526 0.30 10.04 -9.15
CA ASP A 526 -0.90 10.89 -9.21
C ASP A 526 -0.98 11.96 -8.11
N HIS A 527 -0.13 11.88 -7.08
CA HIS A 527 -0.11 12.81 -5.94
C HIS A 527 0.89 13.96 -6.09
N ALA A 528 1.69 13.94 -7.17
CA ALA A 528 2.81 14.87 -7.40
C ALA A 528 3.83 14.95 -6.24
N VAL A 529 4.00 13.86 -5.47
CA VAL A 529 5.00 13.77 -4.39
C VAL A 529 6.31 13.15 -4.87
N TYR A 530 7.40 13.46 -4.18
CA TYR A 530 8.75 12.94 -4.45
C TYR A 530 9.60 12.95 -3.18
N LEU A 531 10.75 12.28 -3.22
CA LEU A 531 11.80 12.37 -2.20
C LEU A 531 12.75 13.52 -2.59
N HIS A 532 13.22 14.34 -1.65
CA HIS A 532 14.12 15.46 -1.97
C HIS A 532 14.97 15.98 -0.80
N ASP A 533 16.00 16.78 -1.07
CA ASP A 533 16.81 17.51 -0.08
C ASP A 533 16.04 18.71 0.51
N THR A 534 16.57 19.35 1.55
CA THR A 534 16.03 20.61 2.07
C THR A 534 17.12 21.48 2.70
N PRO A 535 17.07 22.82 2.53
CA PRO A 535 17.99 23.72 3.22
C PRO A 535 17.77 23.74 4.74
N ASN A 536 16.59 23.34 5.21
CA ASN A 536 16.21 23.37 6.63
C ASN A 536 16.68 22.11 7.39
N ARG A 537 17.96 21.75 7.29
CA ARG A 537 18.51 20.50 7.85
C ARG A 537 18.37 20.38 9.37
N SER A 538 18.36 21.50 10.09
CA SER A 538 18.11 21.51 11.54
C SER A 538 16.76 20.89 11.94
N LEU A 539 15.79 20.76 11.02
CA LEU A 539 14.51 20.11 11.32
C LEU A 539 14.62 18.58 11.50
N PHE A 540 15.68 17.93 11.00
CA PHE A 540 15.86 16.48 11.19
C PHE A 540 16.26 16.08 12.62
N SER A 541 16.68 17.04 13.46
CA SER A 541 16.93 16.80 14.88
C SER A 541 15.65 16.67 15.72
N ARG A 542 14.49 17.05 15.17
CA ARG A 542 13.20 16.96 15.88
C ARG A 542 12.73 15.51 16.00
N SER A 543 12.09 15.21 17.12
CA SER A 543 11.34 13.96 17.31
C SER A 543 10.11 13.90 16.40
N GLU A 544 9.32 14.98 16.35
CA GLU A 544 8.19 15.12 15.43
C GLU A 544 8.62 15.77 14.10
N ARG A 545 8.47 15.02 13.01
CA ARG A 545 8.92 15.41 11.66
C ARG A 545 7.80 15.40 10.61
N ALA A 546 6.54 15.53 11.04
CA ALA A 546 5.37 15.79 10.19
C ALA A 546 5.28 17.30 9.82
N LEU A 547 6.21 17.79 8.99
CA LEU A 547 6.43 19.23 8.77
C LEU A 547 6.39 19.69 7.29
N SER A 548 6.27 18.77 6.34
CA SER A 548 6.21 19.04 4.90
C SER A 548 4.76 19.27 4.41
N HIS A 549 4.58 19.48 3.10
CA HIS A 549 3.28 19.53 2.43
C HIS A 549 3.01 18.25 1.60
N GLY A 550 3.42 17.08 2.12
CA GLY A 550 3.18 15.75 1.54
C GLY A 550 4.40 15.07 0.93
N CYS A 551 5.35 15.82 0.39
CA CYS A 551 6.64 15.29 -0.11
C CYS A 551 7.54 14.82 1.03
N VAL A 552 8.49 13.91 0.74
CA VAL A 552 9.39 13.33 1.74
C VAL A 552 10.76 14.00 1.63
N ARG A 553 11.21 14.69 2.68
CA ARG A 553 12.56 15.29 2.71
C ARG A 553 13.55 14.31 3.32
N VAL A 554 14.75 14.18 2.77
CA VAL A 554 15.81 13.26 3.20
C VAL A 554 16.98 14.04 3.80
N ASP A 555 17.48 13.60 4.95
CA ASP A 555 18.51 14.28 5.75
C ASP A 555 19.89 14.32 5.08
N ASP A 556 20.35 13.15 4.59
CA ASP A 556 21.54 13.02 3.76
C ASP A 556 21.16 12.55 2.35
N PRO A 557 20.79 13.49 1.45
CA PRO A 557 20.37 13.16 0.10
C PRO A 557 21.54 12.72 -0.79
N PHE A 558 22.79 13.06 -0.47
CA PHE A 558 23.93 12.75 -1.33
C PHE A 558 24.41 11.31 -1.12
N ARG A 559 24.48 10.84 0.13
CA ARG A 559 24.68 9.42 0.44
C ARG A 559 23.53 8.58 -0.09
N PHE A 560 22.28 9.01 0.16
CA PHE A 560 21.10 8.33 -0.40
C PHE A 560 21.15 8.26 -1.93
N ALA A 561 21.53 9.36 -2.61
CA ALA A 561 21.73 9.39 -4.06
C ALA A 561 22.80 8.39 -4.53
N GLN A 562 23.95 8.32 -3.87
CA GLN A 562 25.00 7.34 -4.19
C GLN A 562 24.48 5.89 -4.12
N VAL A 563 23.65 5.58 -3.12
CA VAL A 563 23.10 4.22 -2.94
C VAL A 563 22.07 3.88 -4.01
N VAL A 564 21.16 4.80 -4.36
CA VAL A 564 20.09 4.54 -5.36
C VAL A 564 20.55 4.70 -6.82
N LEU A 565 21.53 5.56 -7.10
CA LEU A 565 22.10 5.76 -8.45
C LEU A 565 23.26 4.79 -8.77
N GLY A 566 23.83 4.15 -7.74
CA GLY A 566 24.90 3.18 -7.85
C GLY A 566 26.31 3.79 -8.02
N PRO A 567 27.35 2.95 -8.15
CA PRO A 567 28.76 3.34 -8.01
C PRO A 567 29.28 4.32 -9.07
N ARG A 568 28.54 4.55 -10.17
CA ARG A 568 28.88 5.58 -11.17
C ARG A 568 28.63 7.01 -10.66
N TRP A 569 27.87 7.16 -9.57
CA TRP A 569 27.45 8.43 -8.99
C TRP A 569 27.84 8.54 -7.50
N PRO A 570 29.14 8.49 -7.17
CA PRO A 570 29.58 8.71 -5.80
C PRO A 570 29.25 10.13 -5.34
N THR A 571 29.10 10.29 -4.03
CA THR A 571 28.75 11.55 -3.35
C THR A 571 29.60 12.72 -3.82
N GLU A 572 30.92 12.55 -3.95
CA GLU A 572 31.81 13.62 -4.41
C GLU A 572 31.55 14.03 -5.86
N ARG A 573 31.28 13.07 -6.76
CA ARG A 573 30.89 13.38 -8.15
C ARG A 573 29.61 14.20 -8.19
N LEU A 574 28.60 13.83 -7.39
CA LEU A 574 27.33 14.56 -7.30
C LEU A 574 27.53 15.98 -6.76
N LYS A 575 28.37 16.15 -5.72
CA LYS A 575 28.76 17.47 -5.19
C LYS A 575 29.45 18.35 -6.26
N THR A 576 30.30 17.79 -7.13
CA THR A 576 30.96 18.58 -8.19
C THR A 576 29.99 19.15 -9.24
N LEU A 577 28.73 18.69 -9.28
CA LEU A 577 27.70 19.26 -10.15
C LEU A 577 27.00 20.49 -9.54
N ILE A 578 27.15 20.75 -8.23
CA ILE A 578 26.43 21.84 -7.57
C ILE A 578 26.83 23.19 -8.18
N GLY A 579 25.83 24.05 -8.41
CA GLY A 579 25.98 25.33 -9.09
C GLY A 579 26.08 25.26 -10.63
N LYS A 580 26.31 24.08 -11.24
CA LYS A 580 26.51 23.92 -12.70
C LYS A 580 25.20 23.72 -13.50
N GLY A 581 24.10 24.30 -13.02
CA GLY A 581 22.76 24.19 -13.61
C GLY A 581 22.05 22.86 -13.32
N GLU A 582 20.77 22.78 -13.71
CA GLU A 582 19.93 21.57 -13.50
C GLU A 582 20.45 20.38 -14.32
N ARG A 583 20.50 19.20 -13.71
CA ARG A 583 21.03 17.96 -14.31
C ARG A 583 20.18 16.75 -13.93
N THR A 584 19.56 16.12 -14.93
CA THR A 584 18.84 14.85 -14.74
C THR A 584 19.82 13.68 -14.81
N VAL A 585 19.73 12.78 -13.84
CA VAL A 585 20.50 11.55 -13.75
C VAL A 585 19.53 10.36 -13.73
N MET A 586 19.46 9.62 -14.83
CA MET A 586 18.64 8.42 -14.94
C MET A 586 19.16 7.32 -14.01
N LEU A 587 18.27 6.61 -13.32
CA LEU A 587 18.65 5.37 -12.65
C LEU A 587 18.94 4.28 -13.72
N PRO A 588 19.88 3.34 -13.47
CA PRO A 588 20.16 2.25 -14.41
C PRO A 588 18.96 1.31 -14.60
N GLU A 589 18.25 1.04 -13.51
CA GLU A 589 17.04 0.24 -13.43
C GLU A 589 16.01 1.03 -12.62
N LYS A 590 14.72 0.81 -12.87
CA LYS A 590 13.69 1.43 -12.02
C LYS A 590 13.74 0.82 -10.63
N LEU A 591 13.62 1.67 -9.61
CA LEU A 591 13.74 1.27 -8.21
C LEU A 591 12.38 1.44 -7.52
N PRO A 592 11.73 0.36 -7.06
CA PRO A 592 10.47 0.44 -6.32
C PRO A 592 10.61 1.33 -5.08
N VAL A 593 9.58 2.13 -4.81
CA VAL A 593 9.45 3.04 -3.67
C VAL A 593 8.12 2.76 -2.99
N HIS A 594 8.16 2.28 -1.75
CA HIS A 594 6.98 2.01 -0.94
C HIS A 594 6.83 3.09 0.13
N LEU A 595 5.79 3.92 0.00
CA LEU A 595 5.38 4.84 1.06
C LEU A 595 4.34 4.12 1.93
N ALA A 596 4.78 3.64 3.08
CA ALA A 596 4.01 2.82 4.00
C ALA A 596 3.68 3.56 5.31
N TYR A 597 2.73 3.01 6.08
CA TYR A 597 2.27 3.61 7.33
C TYR A 597 2.04 2.51 8.35
N PHE A 598 3.05 2.21 9.17
CA PHE A 598 2.94 1.27 10.27
C PHE A 598 3.04 2.03 11.59
N THR A 599 2.02 1.86 12.44
CA THR A 599 1.96 2.44 13.80
C THR A 599 2.40 1.44 14.86
N LEU A 600 2.79 0.23 14.44
CA LEU A 600 3.27 -0.83 15.31
C LEU A 600 4.31 -1.65 14.53
N GLU A 601 5.52 -1.70 15.06
CA GLU A 601 6.62 -2.49 14.52
C GLU A 601 6.94 -3.65 15.50
N ALA A 602 7.43 -4.75 14.95
CA ALA A 602 7.76 -5.96 15.69
C ALA A 602 9.07 -6.55 15.15
N ASP A 603 10.04 -6.75 16.03
CA ASP A 603 11.39 -7.26 15.77
C ASP A 603 11.49 -8.74 16.16
N GLY A 604 10.75 -9.60 15.46
CA GLY A 604 10.71 -11.03 15.73
C GLY A 604 10.18 -11.34 17.14
N SER A 605 11.04 -11.83 18.03
CA SER A 605 10.71 -12.10 19.44
C SER A 605 10.77 -10.87 20.34
N GLY A 606 11.39 -9.76 19.91
CA GLY A 606 11.58 -8.53 20.70
C GLY A 606 10.29 -7.73 20.99
N PRO A 607 10.38 -6.58 21.69
CA PRO A 607 9.22 -5.82 22.15
C PRO A 607 8.47 -5.13 21.00
N LEU A 608 7.14 -5.03 21.12
CA LEU A 608 6.35 -4.23 20.18
C LEU A 608 6.68 -2.73 20.33
N ARG A 609 7.11 -2.11 19.24
CA ARG A 609 7.37 -0.66 19.16
C ARG A 609 6.15 0.05 18.59
N SER A 610 5.42 0.75 19.44
CA SER A 610 4.31 1.62 19.01
C SER A 610 4.83 2.94 18.45
N LEU A 611 4.26 3.39 17.33
CA LEU A 611 4.54 4.67 16.68
C LEU A 611 3.26 5.53 16.64
N PRO A 612 3.36 6.88 16.61
CA PRO A 612 2.18 7.75 16.62
C PRO A 612 1.28 7.59 15.39
N ASP A 613 -0.06 7.65 15.58
CA ASP A 613 -1.02 7.67 14.46
C ASP A 613 -1.20 9.10 13.90
N LEU A 614 -0.11 9.64 13.32
CA LEU A 614 0.02 11.02 12.82
C LEU A 614 -1.19 11.56 12.04
N TYR A 615 -1.82 10.72 11.23
CA TYR A 615 -2.90 11.08 10.32
C TYR A 615 -4.25 10.42 10.68
N GLY A 616 -4.35 9.74 11.84
CA GLY A 616 -5.57 9.02 12.24
C GLY A 616 -5.93 7.80 11.38
N ILE A 617 -4.98 7.30 10.58
CA ILE A 617 -5.20 6.20 9.64
C ILE A 617 -5.36 4.87 10.39
N ASN A 618 -4.66 4.68 11.50
CA ASN A 618 -4.80 3.47 12.30
C ASN A 618 -6.17 3.41 13.01
N ALA A 619 -6.67 4.53 13.52
CA ALA A 619 -8.06 4.62 13.98
C ALA A 619 -9.07 4.27 12.87
N ARG A 620 -8.89 4.82 11.66
CA ARG A 620 -9.75 4.55 10.48
C ARG A 620 -9.74 3.07 10.06
N VAL A 621 -8.57 2.43 10.00
CA VAL A 621 -8.47 0.99 9.71
C VAL A 621 -9.16 0.16 10.78
N LYS A 622 -8.97 0.47 12.07
CA LYS A 622 -9.66 -0.25 13.16
C LYS A 622 -11.18 -0.14 13.05
N VAL A 623 -11.73 1.04 12.77
CA VAL A 623 -13.19 1.21 12.58
C VAL A 623 -13.68 0.49 11.32
N ALA A 624 -12.95 0.57 10.19
CA ALA A 624 -13.34 -0.08 8.94
C ALA A 624 -13.31 -1.62 9.00
N LEU A 625 -12.39 -2.19 9.80
CA LEU A 625 -12.37 -3.61 10.15
C LEU A 625 -13.37 -3.98 11.28
N GLY A 626 -14.05 -2.98 11.85
CA GLY A 626 -14.95 -3.14 12.99
C GLY A 626 -14.28 -3.57 14.29
N LEU A 627 -12.98 -3.32 14.44
CA LEU A 627 -12.18 -3.60 15.65
C LEU A 627 -12.35 -2.50 16.73
N SER A 628 -12.86 -1.33 16.34
CA SER A 628 -13.20 -0.23 17.25
C SER A 628 -14.51 0.46 16.83
N THR A 629 -15.20 1.06 17.79
CA THR A 629 -16.35 1.97 17.60
C THR A 629 -16.04 3.40 18.06
N GLU A 630 -14.78 3.71 18.32
CA GLU A 630 -14.30 5.03 18.75
C GLU A 630 -14.52 6.08 17.65
N ALA A 631 -14.79 7.32 18.05
CA ALA A 631 -15.00 8.43 17.12
C ALA A 631 -13.73 8.69 16.29
N LEU A 632 -13.88 8.82 14.97
CA LEU A 632 -12.76 9.05 14.08
C LEU A 632 -12.26 10.51 14.18
N PRO A 633 -10.93 10.73 14.13
CA PRO A 633 -10.38 12.08 14.02
C PRO A 633 -10.78 12.73 12.68
N PRO A 634 -10.96 14.07 12.64
CA PRO A 634 -11.37 14.80 11.44
C PRO A 634 -10.37 14.60 10.29
N GLU A 635 -10.85 14.57 9.05
CA GLU A 635 -9.99 14.28 7.90
C GLU A 635 -9.18 15.49 7.42
N ALA A 636 -7.91 15.24 7.11
CA ALA A 636 -6.97 16.16 6.48
C ALA A 636 -7.58 16.91 5.27
N GLY A 637 -7.77 18.23 5.42
CA GLY A 637 -8.27 19.10 4.37
C GLY A 637 -9.80 19.09 4.16
N HIS A 638 -10.57 18.32 4.94
CA HIS A 638 -12.02 18.43 4.95
C HIS A 638 -12.44 19.46 6.00
N LYS A 639 -12.60 20.74 5.60
CA LYS A 639 -13.30 21.71 6.46
C LYS A 639 -14.72 21.19 6.67
N PRO A 640 -15.19 20.96 7.91
CA PRO A 640 -16.58 20.58 8.12
C PRO A 640 -17.47 21.69 7.53
N LYS A 641 -18.47 21.30 6.74
CA LYS A 641 -19.58 22.21 6.44
C LYS A 641 -20.21 22.57 7.77
N VAL A 642 -19.99 23.80 8.23
CA VAL A 642 -20.80 24.38 9.29
C VAL A 642 -22.23 24.37 8.77
N ALA A 643 -23.04 23.45 9.29
CA ALA A 643 -24.48 23.49 9.06
C ALA A 643 -24.94 24.83 9.61
N GLY A 644 -25.49 25.69 8.75
CA GLY A 644 -25.91 27.03 9.13
C GLY A 644 -27.01 26.92 10.19
N SER A 645 -26.62 27.06 11.46
CA SER A 645 -27.55 27.15 12.58
C SER A 645 -28.34 28.44 12.42
N ARG A 646 -29.52 28.32 11.82
CA ARG A 646 -30.53 29.37 11.78
C ARG A 646 -30.74 29.82 13.24
N PRO A 647 -30.49 31.10 13.59
CA PRO A 647 -30.66 31.52 14.97
C PRO A 647 -32.12 31.30 15.39
N ALA A 648 -32.32 30.60 16.51
CA ALA A 648 -33.63 30.42 17.08
C ALA A 648 -34.16 31.78 17.59
N ALA A 649 -35.44 32.05 17.36
CA ALA A 649 -36.06 33.28 17.84
C ALA A 649 -36.09 33.30 19.37
N THR A 650 -35.62 34.40 19.98
CA THR A 650 -35.66 34.62 21.43
C THR A 650 -37.00 35.28 21.81
N PRO A 651 -37.73 34.78 22.82
CA PRO A 651 -38.95 35.43 23.31
C PRO A 651 -38.61 36.68 24.17
N PRO A 652 -39.51 37.66 24.30
CA PRO A 652 -39.25 38.92 24.99
C PRO A 652 -39.39 38.81 26.52
N GLY A 653 -38.55 39.51 27.28
CA GLY A 653 -38.57 39.41 28.75
C GLY A 653 -37.70 40.40 29.54
N HIS A 654 -38.00 41.70 29.43
CA HIS A 654 -37.74 42.81 30.37
C HIS A 654 -36.30 43.15 30.89
N PRO A 655 -36.07 44.40 31.34
CA PRO A 655 -34.72 44.97 31.46
C PRO A 655 -34.13 44.92 32.89
N GLY A 656 -32.80 44.75 32.98
CA GLY A 656 -32.06 44.81 34.24
C GLY A 656 -30.56 45.02 34.05
N THR A 657 -30.12 46.26 34.32
CA THR A 657 -28.78 46.66 34.81
C THR A 657 -27.52 46.21 34.05
N ALA A 658 -26.84 47.16 33.41
CA ALA A 658 -25.51 46.99 32.83
C ALA A 658 -24.38 47.18 33.87
N PRO A 659 -23.20 46.56 33.63
CA PRO A 659 -21.93 47.26 33.83
C PRO A 659 -21.15 47.48 32.52
N ARG A 660 -20.31 48.53 32.50
CA ARG A 660 -19.45 48.91 31.37
C ARG A 660 -18.12 48.11 31.35
N PRO A 661 -17.40 48.08 30.21
CA PRO A 661 -16.27 47.17 30.01
C PRO A 661 -14.94 47.72 30.53
N HIS A 662 -14.05 46.81 30.96
CA HIS A 662 -12.62 47.10 31.03
C HIS A 662 -11.94 46.83 29.68
N ARG A 663 -11.04 47.74 29.32
CA ARG A 663 -10.25 47.77 28.09
C ARG A 663 -8.78 47.47 28.44
N ASP A 664 -8.00 47.13 27.41
CA ASP A 664 -6.53 47.00 27.40
C ASP A 664 -6.00 45.76 28.17
N LEU A 665 -5.11 44.93 27.63
CA LEU A 665 -3.87 45.31 26.95
C LEU A 665 -3.50 44.36 25.80
N ALA A 666 -3.08 44.92 24.68
CA ALA A 666 -2.32 44.23 23.65
C ALA A 666 -0.89 44.80 23.65
N GLN A 667 0.13 43.96 23.88
CA GLN A 667 1.50 44.11 23.37
C GLN A 667 2.43 43.03 23.97
N GLN A 668 3.08 42.27 23.09
CA GLN A 668 4.53 41.99 23.14
C GLN A 668 4.94 41.18 21.90
N GLN A 669 5.36 41.89 20.86
CA GLN A 669 6.28 41.35 19.84
C GLN A 669 7.57 42.14 19.97
N GLN A 670 8.66 41.47 20.38
CA GLN A 670 9.97 42.10 20.46
C GLN A 670 10.57 42.18 19.05
N ALA A 671 10.99 43.38 18.65
CA ALA A 671 11.64 43.64 17.37
C ALA A 671 13.16 43.48 17.48
N ALA A 672 13.78 42.85 16.49
CA ALA A 672 15.24 42.84 16.33
C ALA A 672 15.73 44.14 15.64
N PRO A 673 16.94 44.65 15.97
CA PRO A 673 17.40 45.96 15.50
C PRO A 673 17.83 45.97 14.02
N ARG A 674 17.66 47.14 13.38
CA ARG A 674 18.13 47.42 12.02
C ARG A 674 19.63 47.78 12.02
N PRO A 675 20.43 47.39 11.00
CA PRO A 675 21.77 47.92 10.78
C PRO A 675 21.75 49.29 10.07
N SER A 676 22.72 50.15 10.38
CA SER A 676 22.90 51.49 9.81
C SER A 676 23.58 51.49 8.43
N PRO A 677 23.37 52.53 7.59
CA PRO A 677 23.89 52.58 6.22
C PRO A 677 25.39 52.94 6.14
N ARG A 678 26.07 52.44 5.10
CA ARG A 678 27.41 52.91 4.68
C ARG A 678 27.35 53.71 3.38
N ARG A 679 28.28 54.66 3.23
CA ARG A 679 28.42 55.61 2.09
C ARG A 679 28.91 54.94 0.79
N PRO A 680 28.74 55.60 -0.38
CA PRO A 680 28.98 55.01 -1.70
C PRO A 680 30.44 55.10 -2.18
N VAL A 681 30.80 54.29 -3.17
CA VAL A 681 32.04 54.36 -3.96
C VAL A 681 31.72 54.23 -5.46
N ALA A 682 32.59 54.82 -6.28
CA ALA A 682 32.44 55.24 -7.67
C ALA A 682 31.88 54.26 -8.73
N THR A 683 31.21 54.90 -9.69
CA THR A 683 30.90 54.57 -11.10
C THR A 683 31.73 53.51 -11.84
N ALA A 684 31.03 52.65 -12.60
CA ALA A 684 31.48 52.13 -13.90
C ALA A 684 30.28 51.73 -14.81
N THR A 685 30.11 52.47 -15.91
CA THR A 685 29.48 52.13 -17.23
C THR A 685 28.31 51.13 -17.34
N GLU A 686 27.22 51.60 -17.97
CA GLU A 686 26.08 50.83 -18.50
C GLU A 686 26.46 49.91 -19.69
N PRO A 687 25.59 48.94 -20.05
CA PRO A 687 24.90 49.10 -21.35
C PRO A 687 23.41 48.69 -21.39
N GLU A 688 22.65 49.48 -22.16
CA GLU A 688 21.38 49.24 -22.89
C GLU A 688 20.17 48.51 -22.24
N GLU A 689 19.06 49.25 -22.14
CA GLU A 689 17.70 48.73 -21.91
C GLU A 689 17.06 48.16 -23.21
N PRO A 690 16.31 47.05 -23.13
CA PRO A 690 15.34 46.67 -24.15
C PRO A 690 13.91 47.12 -23.79
N ALA A 691 13.48 48.22 -24.42
CA ALA A 691 12.12 48.65 -24.76
C ALA A 691 10.90 48.13 -23.93
N VAL A 692 10.27 49.05 -23.19
CA VAL A 692 8.91 48.87 -22.67
C VAL A 692 7.88 49.02 -23.79
N VAL A 693 7.23 47.93 -24.20
CA VAL A 693 6.06 47.97 -25.09
C VAL A 693 4.79 48.03 -24.26
N GLN A 694 4.09 49.18 -24.27
CA GLN A 694 2.73 49.28 -23.75
C GLN A 694 1.72 48.82 -24.82
N PRO A 695 0.74 47.95 -24.48
CA PRO A 695 -0.38 47.65 -25.37
C PRO A 695 -1.42 48.78 -25.38
N ALA A 696 -2.13 48.93 -26.50
CA ALA A 696 -3.13 49.97 -26.75
C ALA A 696 -4.37 49.86 -25.82
N PRO A 697 -5.18 50.93 -25.68
CA PRO A 697 -6.22 51.05 -24.64
C PRO A 697 -7.41 50.05 -24.75
N ASP A 698 -7.54 49.35 -25.88
CA ASP A 698 -8.78 48.68 -26.30
C ASP A 698 -8.84 47.20 -25.89
N TYR A 699 -7.92 46.73 -25.02
CA TYR A 699 -7.73 45.32 -24.72
C TYR A 699 -8.89 44.65 -23.94
N PHE A 700 -9.81 45.44 -23.37
CA PHE A 700 -11.00 44.96 -22.67
C PHE A 700 -12.28 45.25 -23.46
N GLY A 701 -12.38 44.69 -24.67
CA GLY A 701 -13.62 44.62 -25.44
C GLY A 701 -14.64 43.65 -24.82
N GLU A 702 -15.88 44.10 -24.71
CA GLU A 702 -16.99 43.36 -24.08
C GLU A 702 -17.45 42.18 -24.95
N THR A 703 -17.53 40.98 -24.36
CA THR A 703 -18.68 40.04 -24.43
C THR A 703 -18.31 38.70 -23.78
N GLY A 704 -19.23 38.12 -23.02
CA GLY A 704 -18.94 36.95 -22.19
C GLY A 704 -19.20 35.60 -22.88
N ALA A 705 -18.29 34.64 -22.70
CA ALA A 705 -18.60 33.22 -22.83
C ALA A 705 -17.67 32.36 -21.95
N ILE A 706 -18.11 32.04 -20.72
CA ILE A 706 -17.43 31.05 -19.88
C ILE A 706 -17.60 29.67 -20.50
N ARG A 707 -16.52 29.04 -20.97
CA ARG A 707 -16.49 27.58 -21.23
C ARG A 707 -15.57 26.86 -20.25
N ARG A 708 -16.15 25.88 -19.55
CA ARG A 708 -15.45 24.94 -18.66
C ARG A 708 -14.85 23.81 -19.51
N GLY A 709 -13.58 23.49 -19.29
CA GLY A 709 -12.82 22.46 -20.01
C GLY A 709 -11.55 22.15 -19.22
N TRP A 710 -11.66 21.40 -18.12
CA TRP A 710 -11.23 20.01 -17.97
C TRP A 710 -9.71 19.88 -17.67
N TRP A 711 -9.38 18.89 -16.82
CA TRP A 711 -8.11 18.75 -16.10
C TRP A 711 -7.29 17.59 -16.63
#